data_AF-A0AAD7MPR9-F1
#
_entry.id   AF-A0AAD7MPR9-F1
#
_cell.length_a   1.000
_cell.length_b   1.000
_cell.length_c   1.000
_cell.angle_alpha   90.00
_cell.angle_beta   90.00
_cell.angle_gamma   90.00
#
_symmetry.space_group_name_H-M   'P 1'
#
loop_
_entity.id
_entity.type
_entity.pdbx_description
1 polymer ?
#
loop_
_entity_poly.entity_id
_entity_poly.type
_entity_poly.pdbx_seq_one_letter_code
_entity_poly.pdbx_strand_id
1 'polypeptide(L)'
;MRLPRTIMAGNKYKISALPLAPPKFLLTNTLTPDPRTPSVPVFRNEVMTTSPSLQRRARLLSGEAHFSYVTPFPVPFPYDIAPPDPSDDPPESPSYIEKWLSDREPRVVHPPATPNASLCRYTPEVRDDVGEAELIGIAESALRDCIPHLDVGDAFAILGAPALTPDDSEEISDGLEPTVEARKDLIEVLSGRTVLMSDTFAPWSVRYSGHQFGTWAGQLGDGRAISILVTPHPSSPDLTSELQLKGSGRTPFSRSADGLAVTRSSVREYLCSEAMHALGIPTTRALALVSLPGVPVIRETVESACVLTRVAPSFLRIGSFEALSPPQNTFLFGGGQQAANWDALRTLGVWVAGNVLRLPEAVPAEGEDSVADGKAKGKHPAPWGKALVLEVARRNARMVAGWQAYGFMHGVINTDNVSILGLTIDYGPYAFQDVFDPFHICNHTDEEGRYAYRSQPSNILFALRALHAALAPLIGAELSLGHAVPVGWAEAASKEEIAAWRTRGTDELKDELEMVAQGETAKAYAELMRKRLALRTAEPTDETTLVRPLLDLMATHKLDFHGTFRALTAFRPGVLLENANSASESTKSDASDLDALLELLLAQAPDTARLDRARAMEDWRAWLDVYARRIEREGGEWASGEGVGEMDAQRTRAARAANPRFVLRQWVLQEVIAVVEKDTARGRRVLAKVLHMACNPFEPWGGEDTIGDGDGELDAEEREERRFCGFGDTRMLGFQCSCSS
;
A
#
# COMPACT_ATOMS: atom_id res chain seq x y z
N MET A 1 -4.29 -15.23 -4.66
CA MET A 1 -3.78 -16.42 -5.36
C MET A 1 -2.27 -16.32 -5.42
N ARG A 2 -1.51 -17.26 -4.81
CA ARG A 2 -0.06 -17.36 -5.04
C ARG A 2 0.13 -18.00 -6.41
N LEU A 3 0.67 -17.25 -7.38
CA LEU A 3 1.07 -17.80 -8.67
C LEU A 3 2.18 -18.86 -8.47
N PRO A 4 2.24 -19.92 -9.30
CA PRO A 4 3.25 -20.96 -9.17
C PRO A 4 4.67 -20.42 -9.30
N ARG A 5 5.61 -20.97 -8.50
CA ARG A 5 7.02 -20.56 -8.33
C ARG A 5 7.93 -20.78 -9.56
N THR A 6 7.37 -21.07 -10.73
CA THR A 6 8.15 -21.31 -11.95
C THR A 6 8.17 -20.03 -12.77
N ILE A 7 9.23 -19.23 -12.64
CA ILE A 7 9.51 -18.12 -13.55
C ILE A 7 9.70 -18.76 -14.93
N MET A 8 8.69 -18.67 -15.80
CA MET A 8 8.92 -18.93 -17.22
C MET A 8 9.93 -17.88 -17.70
N ALA A 9 11.03 -18.35 -18.29
CA ALA A 9 12.04 -17.49 -18.92
C ALA A 9 11.41 -16.79 -20.14
N GLY A 10 10.67 -15.72 -19.88
CA GLY A 10 10.18 -14.80 -20.90
C GLY A 10 11.27 -13.78 -21.25
N ASN A 11 11.11 -13.12 -22.40
CA ASN A 11 11.97 -12.01 -22.80
C ASN A 11 11.95 -10.91 -21.72
N LYS A 12 13.14 -10.45 -21.33
CA LYS A 12 13.34 -9.29 -20.46
C LYS A 12 13.35 -8.01 -21.30
N TYR A 13 12.80 -6.92 -20.78
CA TYR A 13 12.71 -5.63 -21.47
C TYR A 13 13.28 -4.52 -20.58
N LYS A 14 14.08 -3.62 -21.17
CA LYS A 14 14.36 -2.31 -20.55
C LYS A 14 13.03 -1.61 -20.23
N ILE A 15 12.98 -0.75 -19.21
CA ILE A 15 11.72 -0.11 -18.79
C ILE A 15 11.06 0.67 -19.93
N SER A 16 11.84 1.35 -20.78
CA SER A 16 11.35 2.08 -21.95
C SER A 16 10.83 1.20 -23.09
N ALA A 17 11.09 -0.11 -23.03
CA ALA A 17 10.63 -1.11 -23.98
C ALA A 17 9.53 -2.03 -23.43
N LEU A 18 9.06 -1.80 -22.19
CA LEU A 18 7.95 -2.58 -21.64
C LEU A 18 6.69 -2.42 -22.50
N PRO A 19 5.94 -3.51 -22.73
CA PRO A 19 4.70 -3.43 -23.49
C PRO A 19 3.66 -2.61 -22.73
N LEU A 20 2.94 -1.74 -23.45
CA LEU A 20 1.74 -1.11 -22.91
C LEU A 20 0.61 -2.14 -22.73
N ALA A 21 -0.21 -1.94 -21.70
CA ALA A 21 -1.44 -2.71 -21.55
C ALA A 21 -2.42 -2.43 -22.71
N PRO A 22 -3.29 -3.41 -23.04
CA PRO A 22 -4.34 -3.21 -24.03
C PRO A 22 -5.18 -1.95 -23.73
N PRO A 23 -5.63 -1.20 -24.76
CA PRO A 23 -6.36 0.07 -24.58
C PRO A 23 -7.51 0.03 -23.58
N LYS A 24 -8.26 -1.08 -23.50
CA LYS A 24 -9.37 -1.26 -22.55
C LYS A 24 -8.96 -1.19 -21.07
N PHE A 25 -7.70 -1.48 -20.76
CA PHE A 25 -7.13 -1.41 -19.41
C PHE A 25 -6.39 -0.10 -19.12
N LEU A 26 -6.28 0.79 -20.11
CA LEU A 26 -5.69 2.11 -19.91
C LEU A 26 -6.78 3.08 -19.45
N LEU A 27 -6.62 3.60 -18.23
CA LEU A 27 -7.52 4.58 -17.63
C LEU A 27 -7.75 5.77 -18.56
N THR A 28 -6.67 6.26 -19.19
CA THR A 28 -6.66 7.42 -20.10
C THR A 28 -7.49 7.25 -21.36
N ASN A 29 -7.81 6.01 -21.73
CA ASN A 29 -8.57 5.70 -22.94
C ASN A 29 -10.08 5.56 -22.69
N THR A 30 -10.48 5.42 -21.42
CA THR A 30 -11.88 5.17 -21.05
C THR A 30 -12.46 6.31 -20.21
N LEU A 31 -11.68 6.88 -19.29
CA LEU A 31 -12.15 7.95 -18.42
C LEU A 31 -12.03 9.32 -19.07
N THR A 32 -12.83 10.27 -18.60
CA THR A 32 -12.85 11.64 -19.12
C THR A 32 -11.61 12.41 -18.66
N PRO A 33 -10.78 12.93 -19.59
CA PRO A 33 -9.66 13.80 -19.25
C PRO A 33 -10.14 15.19 -18.84
N ASP A 34 -9.24 15.95 -18.20
CA ASP A 34 -9.39 17.38 -18.01
C ASP A 34 -9.57 18.10 -19.36
N PRO A 35 -10.60 18.95 -19.54
CA PRO A 35 -10.83 19.71 -20.77
C PRO A 35 -9.65 20.59 -21.20
N ARG A 36 -8.75 20.95 -20.28
CA ARG A 36 -7.52 21.70 -20.60
C ARG A 36 -6.37 20.82 -21.09
N THR A 37 -6.47 19.51 -20.90
CA THR A 37 -5.55 18.49 -21.43
C THR A 37 -6.38 17.36 -22.08
N PRO A 38 -7.19 17.65 -23.12
CA PRO A 38 -8.26 16.75 -23.55
C PRO A 38 -7.77 15.50 -24.30
N SER A 39 -6.52 15.50 -24.77
CA SER A 39 -5.93 14.38 -25.51
C SER A 39 -4.41 14.43 -25.46
N VAL A 40 -3.75 13.30 -25.75
CA VAL A 40 -2.29 13.21 -25.81
C VAL A 40 -1.69 14.16 -26.87
N PRO A 41 -2.23 14.30 -28.09
CA PRO A 41 -1.72 15.27 -29.06
C PRO A 41 -1.80 16.73 -28.59
N VAL A 42 -2.93 17.15 -28.01
CA VAL A 42 -3.08 18.53 -27.49
C VAL A 42 -2.14 18.75 -26.32
N PHE A 43 -2.05 17.77 -25.41
CA PHE A 43 -1.13 17.84 -24.28
C PHE A 43 0.33 18.02 -24.74
N ARG A 44 0.77 17.19 -25.70
CA ARG A 44 2.17 17.21 -26.17
C ARG A 44 2.51 18.42 -27.02
N ASN A 45 1.63 18.81 -27.94
CA ASN A 45 1.94 19.80 -28.96
C ASN A 45 1.51 21.23 -28.58
N GLU A 46 0.56 21.38 -27.66
CA GLU A 46 0.06 22.70 -27.25
C GLU A 46 0.36 22.98 -25.78
N VAL A 47 -0.01 22.09 -24.85
CA VAL A 47 0.12 22.35 -23.41
C VAL A 47 1.57 22.43 -22.97
N MET A 48 2.39 21.41 -23.25
CA MET A 48 3.82 21.44 -22.90
C MET A 48 4.59 22.57 -23.59
N THR A 49 4.07 23.09 -24.71
CA THR A 49 4.75 24.06 -25.57
C THR A 49 4.38 25.51 -25.23
N THR A 50 3.11 25.76 -24.89
CA THR A 50 2.56 27.13 -24.80
C THR A 50 1.98 27.46 -23.43
N SER A 51 1.56 26.46 -22.65
CA SER A 51 0.95 26.66 -21.34
C SER A 51 1.33 25.56 -20.33
N PRO A 52 2.63 25.21 -20.19
CA PRO A 52 3.08 24.15 -19.29
C PRO A 52 2.73 24.42 -17.82
N SER A 53 2.54 25.68 -17.42
CA SER A 53 2.11 26.02 -16.05
C SER A 53 0.79 25.37 -15.64
N LEU A 54 -0.06 24.94 -16.59
CA LEU A 54 -1.31 24.22 -16.32
C LEU A 54 -1.14 22.88 -15.63
N GLN A 55 0.03 22.26 -15.81
CA GLN A 55 0.42 21.04 -15.13
C GLN A 55 0.89 21.31 -13.70
N ARG A 56 1.45 22.50 -13.44
CA ARG A 56 2.20 22.81 -12.20
C ARG A 56 1.42 23.64 -11.19
N ARG A 57 0.42 24.39 -11.65
CA ARG A 57 -0.43 25.24 -10.81
C ARG A 57 -1.60 24.45 -10.25
N ALA A 58 -1.81 24.58 -8.94
CA ALA A 58 -2.97 23.98 -8.29
C ALA A 58 -4.26 24.60 -8.81
N ARG A 59 -5.23 23.77 -9.20
CA ARG A 59 -6.50 24.22 -9.75
C ARG A 59 -7.61 23.19 -9.57
N LEU A 60 -8.84 23.69 -9.55
CA LEU A 60 -10.02 22.85 -9.69
C LEU A 60 -10.15 22.42 -11.16
N LEU A 61 -10.35 21.13 -11.35
CA LEU A 61 -10.71 20.58 -12.66
C LEU A 61 -12.22 20.73 -12.87
N SER A 62 -12.70 20.47 -14.07
CA SER A 62 -14.14 20.40 -14.32
C SER A 62 -14.76 19.19 -13.62
N GLY A 63 -16.07 19.24 -13.37
CA GLY A 63 -16.76 18.22 -12.56
C GLY A 63 -16.78 16.83 -13.19
N GLU A 64 -16.75 16.78 -14.53
CA GLU A 64 -16.72 15.56 -15.35
C GLU A 64 -15.34 14.92 -15.46
N ALA A 65 -14.26 15.66 -15.18
CA ALA A 65 -12.90 15.16 -15.37
C ALA A 65 -12.50 14.16 -14.28
N HIS A 66 -11.81 13.10 -14.68
CA HIS A 66 -11.28 12.06 -13.79
C HIS A 66 -9.78 12.20 -13.57
N PHE A 67 -9.04 12.76 -14.54
CA PHE A 67 -7.60 12.89 -14.50
C PHE A 67 -7.13 14.09 -15.34
N SER A 68 -5.87 14.48 -15.20
CA SER A 68 -5.17 15.39 -16.12
C SER A 68 -3.92 14.69 -16.63
N TYR A 69 -3.57 14.88 -17.91
CA TYR A 69 -2.22 14.54 -18.36
C TYR A 69 -1.22 15.47 -17.68
N VAL A 70 -0.14 14.89 -17.16
CA VAL A 70 0.90 15.59 -16.38
C VAL A 70 2.21 14.82 -16.54
N THR A 71 3.31 15.49 -16.88
CA THR A 71 4.64 14.87 -16.92
C THR A 71 5.35 15.00 -15.56
N PRO A 72 6.23 14.04 -15.19
CA PRO A 72 7.18 14.25 -14.09
C PRO A 72 8.02 15.53 -14.26
N PHE A 73 8.28 16.22 -13.16
CA PHE A 73 9.05 17.47 -13.11
C PHE A 73 9.79 17.61 -11.76
N PRO A 74 10.82 16.78 -11.52
CA PRO A 74 11.49 16.65 -10.23
C PRO A 74 12.52 17.77 -10.02
N VAL A 75 12.06 19.02 -9.91
CA VAL A 75 12.88 20.21 -9.65
C VAL A 75 12.45 20.89 -8.35
N PRO A 76 13.33 21.68 -7.70
CA PRO A 76 12.98 22.38 -6.46
C PRO A 76 11.78 23.31 -6.62
N PHE A 77 10.99 23.44 -5.54
CA PHE A 77 9.87 24.38 -5.47
C PHE A 77 9.94 25.23 -4.19
N PRO A 78 9.67 26.55 -4.24
CA PRO A 78 9.27 27.36 -5.40
C PRO A 78 10.33 27.37 -6.52
N TYR A 79 9.89 27.48 -7.78
CA TYR A 79 10.79 27.49 -8.93
C TYR A 79 11.66 28.75 -8.91
N ASP A 80 12.98 28.58 -8.97
CA ASP A 80 13.93 29.69 -9.06
C ASP A 80 14.08 30.15 -10.51
N ILE A 81 13.19 31.07 -10.91
CA ILE A 81 13.16 31.61 -12.27
C ILE A 81 13.97 32.91 -12.28
N ALA A 82 15.23 32.82 -12.69
CA ALA A 82 16.11 33.98 -12.78
C ALA A 82 15.55 35.04 -13.75
N PRO A 83 15.70 36.33 -13.42
CA PRO A 83 15.27 37.38 -14.31
C PRO A 83 16.14 37.42 -15.58
N PRO A 84 15.54 37.71 -16.75
CA PRO A 84 16.28 37.80 -17.98
C PRO A 84 17.20 39.03 -17.97
N ASP A 85 18.20 39.05 -18.86
CA ASP A 85 19.14 40.16 -19.01
C ASP A 85 18.35 41.46 -19.25
N PRO A 86 18.72 42.64 -18.71
CA PRO A 86 18.00 43.91 -18.90
C PRO A 86 17.63 44.32 -20.35
N SER A 87 18.12 43.61 -21.39
CA SER A 87 17.70 43.76 -22.78
C SER A 87 16.48 42.94 -23.22
N ASP A 88 16.02 41.99 -22.40
CA ASP A 88 14.91 41.07 -22.68
C ASP A 88 13.61 41.49 -21.93
N ASP A 89 12.47 40.93 -22.34
CA ASP A 89 11.16 41.15 -21.70
C ASP A 89 11.22 41.00 -20.17
N PRO A 90 10.48 41.79 -19.38
CA PRO A 90 10.56 41.71 -17.93
C PRO A 90 10.24 40.30 -17.40
N PRO A 91 10.96 39.81 -16.37
CA PRO A 91 10.81 38.48 -15.78
C PRO A 91 9.39 38.12 -15.32
N GLU A 92 8.61 39.16 -15.01
CA GLU A 92 7.25 39.02 -14.51
C GLU A 92 6.21 38.81 -15.62
N SER A 93 6.61 38.83 -16.89
CA SER A 93 5.68 38.53 -17.99
C SER A 93 5.25 37.05 -17.94
N PRO A 94 3.94 36.74 -17.95
CA PRO A 94 3.45 35.36 -18.01
C PRO A 94 4.07 34.53 -19.15
N SER A 95 4.40 35.15 -20.29
CA SER A 95 5.04 34.47 -21.43
C SER A 95 6.45 33.95 -21.10
N TYR A 96 7.21 34.67 -20.27
CA TYR A 96 8.55 34.27 -19.86
C TYR A 96 8.52 33.02 -18.97
N ILE A 97 7.59 32.98 -18.02
CA ILE A 97 7.40 31.81 -17.14
C ILE A 97 6.98 30.58 -17.95
N GLU A 98 6.04 30.73 -18.88
CA GLU A 98 5.63 29.61 -19.74
C GLU A 98 6.78 29.11 -20.61
N LYS A 99 7.62 30.01 -21.13
CA LYS A 99 8.82 29.62 -21.88
C LYS A 99 9.83 28.88 -20.99
N TRP A 100 10.16 29.40 -19.81
CA TRP A 100 11.10 28.77 -18.88
C TRP A 100 10.67 27.35 -18.50
N LEU A 101 9.36 27.15 -18.28
CA LEU A 101 8.77 25.84 -18.03
C LEU A 101 8.82 24.96 -19.28
N SER A 102 8.47 25.49 -20.46
CA SER A 102 8.41 24.72 -21.70
C SER A 102 9.77 24.17 -22.12
N ASP A 103 10.84 24.95 -21.92
CA ASP A 103 12.21 24.54 -22.19
C ASP A 103 12.64 23.35 -21.30
N ARG A 104 11.95 23.13 -20.17
CA ARG A 104 12.14 22.02 -19.22
C ARG A 104 11.08 20.92 -19.30
N GLU A 105 10.09 21.03 -20.19
CA GLU A 105 9.15 19.95 -20.45
C GLU A 105 9.78 18.89 -21.37
N PRO A 106 9.43 17.60 -21.24
CA PRO A 106 10.03 16.52 -22.00
C PRO A 106 9.54 16.52 -23.46
N ARG A 107 10.18 17.33 -24.30
CA ARG A 107 9.80 17.56 -25.70
C ARG A 107 10.75 16.93 -26.72
N VAL A 108 11.99 16.67 -26.35
CA VAL A 108 12.99 16.06 -27.23
C VAL A 108 12.73 14.55 -27.32
N VAL A 109 12.33 14.08 -28.49
CA VAL A 109 12.02 12.67 -28.74
C VAL A 109 13.28 11.90 -29.10
N HIS A 110 13.49 10.77 -28.43
CA HIS A 110 14.55 9.82 -28.75
C HIS A 110 13.98 8.60 -29.49
N PRO A 111 14.80 7.93 -30.33
CA PRO A 111 14.39 6.68 -30.97
C PRO A 111 13.87 5.66 -29.94
N PRO A 112 12.85 4.84 -30.30
CA PRO A 112 12.36 3.78 -29.45
C PRO A 112 13.49 2.83 -29.05
N ALA A 113 13.44 2.30 -27.82
CA ALA A 113 14.49 1.42 -27.31
C ALA A 113 14.65 0.11 -28.11
N THR A 114 13.58 -0.33 -28.79
CA THR A 114 13.60 -1.40 -29.79
C THR A 114 12.67 -1.04 -30.95
N PRO A 115 12.86 -1.57 -32.17
CA PRO A 115 11.99 -1.27 -33.32
C PRO A 115 10.50 -1.55 -33.08
N ASN A 116 10.17 -2.45 -32.14
CA ASN A 116 8.80 -2.84 -31.80
C ASN A 116 8.28 -2.18 -30.50
N ALA A 117 9.05 -1.30 -29.87
CA ALA A 117 8.63 -0.64 -28.64
C ALA A 117 7.47 0.33 -28.92
N SER A 118 6.41 0.26 -28.09
CA SER A 118 5.21 1.10 -28.22
C SER A 118 5.37 2.53 -27.72
N LEU A 119 6.48 2.81 -27.02
CA LEU A 119 6.77 4.08 -26.37
C LEU A 119 8.12 4.62 -26.84
N CYS A 120 8.22 5.94 -26.95
CA CYS A 120 9.49 6.64 -27.12
C CYS A 120 9.89 7.31 -25.80
N ARG A 121 11.20 7.55 -25.63
CA ARG A 121 11.73 8.34 -24.53
C ARG A 121 11.69 9.82 -24.89
N TYR A 122 11.28 10.64 -23.95
CA TYR A 122 11.26 12.09 -24.08
C TYR A 122 12.09 12.72 -22.96
N THR A 123 12.91 13.69 -23.32
CA THR A 123 13.73 14.47 -22.39
C THR A 123 13.52 15.97 -22.61
N PRO A 124 13.79 16.82 -21.62
CA PRO A 124 13.73 18.25 -21.83
C PRO A 124 14.88 18.77 -22.70
N GLU A 125 14.69 19.96 -23.27
CA GLU A 125 15.74 20.69 -24.00
C GLU A 125 16.78 21.25 -23.01
N VAL A 126 16.30 21.74 -21.86
CA VAL A 126 17.12 22.25 -20.75
C VAL A 126 16.95 21.34 -19.54
N ARG A 127 18.07 20.81 -19.02
CA ARG A 127 18.13 20.09 -17.74
C ARG A 127 18.82 20.97 -16.70
N ASP A 128 18.17 21.17 -15.54
CA ASP A 128 18.82 21.81 -14.40
C ASP A 128 19.91 20.88 -13.84
N ASP A 129 21.05 21.46 -13.45
CA ASP A 129 22.15 20.71 -12.83
C ASP A 129 21.82 20.42 -11.36
N VAL A 130 21.05 19.36 -11.14
CA VAL A 130 20.65 18.87 -9.81
C VAL A 130 21.37 17.56 -9.45
N GLY A 131 22.56 17.35 -10.01
CA GLY A 131 23.38 16.14 -9.80
C GLY A 131 22.81 14.87 -10.42
N GLU A 132 23.45 13.72 -10.15
CA GLU A 132 22.99 12.41 -10.64
C GLU A 132 21.81 11.87 -9.82
N ALA A 133 20.96 11.08 -10.47
CA ALA A 133 19.90 10.34 -9.80
C ALA A 133 20.45 9.01 -9.33
N GLU A 134 20.26 8.68 -8.05
CA GLU A 134 20.88 7.52 -7.44
C GLU A 134 19.83 6.46 -7.10
N LEU A 135 19.98 5.26 -7.67
CA LEU A 135 19.18 4.11 -7.24
C LEU A 135 19.63 3.69 -5.85
N ILE A 136 18.75 3.81 -4.86
CA ILE A 136 19.05 3.43 -3.47
C ILE A 136 18.33 2.16 -3.02
N GLY A 137 17.33 1.68 -3.77
CA GLY A 137 16.67 0.42 -3.48
C GLY A 137 15.84 -0.11 -4.64
N ILE A 138 15.76 -1.43 -4.78
CA ILE A 138 14.86 -2.13 -5.70
C ILE A 138 14.33 -3.41 -5.04
N ALA A 139 13.00 -3.58 -5.05
CA ALA A 139 12.36 -4.70 -4.37
C ALA A 139 12.22 -5.90 -5.30
N GLU A 140 12.98 -6.95 -5.02
CA GLU A 140 12.93 -8.21 -5.77
C GLU A 140 11.53 -8.82 -5.76
N SER A 141 10.84 -8.77 -4.62
CA SER A 141 9.47 -9.25 -4.46
C SER A 141 8.47 -8.52 -5.36
N ALA A 142 8.57 -7.19 -5.50
CA ALA A 142 7.69 -6.42 -6.37
C ALA A 142 8.02 -6.68 -7.85
N LEU A 143 9.31 -6.73 -8.19
CA LEU A 143 9.78 -7.08 -9.53
C LEU A 143 9.24 -8.45 -9.96
N ARG A 144 9.45 -9.48 -9.12
CA ARG A 144 9.03 -10.86 -9.39
C ARG A 144 7.52 -11.00 -9.52
N ASP A 145 6.75 -10.38 -8.63
CA ASP A 145 5.30 -10.63 -8.55
C ASP A 145 4.49 -9.73 -9.50
N CYS A 146 4.96 -8.52 -9.81
CA CYS A 146 4.18 -7.54 -10.57
C CYS A 146 4.69 -7.33 -12.00
N ILE A 147 6.01 -7.38 -12.22
CA ILE A 147 6.63 -7.05 -13.51
C ILE A 147 7.85 -7.95 -13.79
N PRO A 148 7.71 -9.28 -13.78
CA PRO A 148 8.86 -10.19 -13.84
C PRO A 148 9.64 -10.12 -15.16
N HIS A 149 9.08 -9.50 -16.20
CA HIS A 149 9.72 -9.25 -17.50
C HIS A 149 10.49 -7.94 -17.57
N LEU A 150 10.51 -7.12 -16.52
CA LEU A 150 11.38 -5.93 -16.45
C LEU A 150 12.85 -6.38 -16.28
N ASP A 151 13.70 -5.85 -17.15
CA ASP A 151 15.15 -5.90 -17.06
C ASP A 151 15.64 -4.74 -16.19
N VAL A 152 16.33 -5.08 -15.10
CA VAL A 152 16.91 -4.12 -14.17
C VAL A 152 18.43 -4.03 -14.32
N GLY A 153 19.02 -4.76 -15.26
CA GLY A 153 20.44 -4.77 -15.51
C GLY A 153 21.25 -5.23 -14.30
N ASP A 154 22.33 -4.50 -14.01
CA ASP A 154 23.24 -4.66 -12.88
C ASP A 154 22.75 -3.96 -11.59
N ALA A 155 21.47 -3.54 -11.51
CA ALA A 155 20.92 -2.79 -10.37
C ALA A 155 21.19 -3.44 -9.00
N PHE A 156 20.96 -4.76 -8.86
CA PHE A 156 21.20 -5.46 -7.59
C PHE A 156 22.70 -5.48 -7.22
N ALA A 157 23.60 -5.56 -8.19
CA ALA A 157 25.04 -5.54 -7.94
C ALA A 157 25.48 -4.17 -7.39
N ILE A 158 24.96 -3.07 -7.96
CA ILE A 158 25.27 -1.69 -7.50
C ILE A 158 24.72 -1.38 -6.11
N LEU A 159 23.60 -1.99 -5.72
CA LEU A 159 23.05 -1.85 -4.37
C LEU A 159 23.90 -2.59 -3.31
N GLY A 160 24.69 -3.58 -3.75
CA GLY A 160 25.54 -4.39 -2.89
C GLY A 160 24.79 -5.51 -2.18
N ALA A 161 25.55 -6.41 -1.55
CA ALA A 161 24.97 -7.50 -0.76
C ALA A 161 24.20 -6.94 0.46
N PRO A 162 23.00 -7.46 0.76
CA PRO A 162 22.24 -7.06 1.94
C PRO A 162 23.00 -7.39 3.24
N ALA A 163 23.33 -6.36 4.03
CA ALA A 163 23.94 -6.52 5.37
C ALA A 163 23.53 -5.36 6.31
N LEU A 164 23.33 -5.65 7.60
CA LEU A 164 23.14 -4.65 8.66
C LEU A 164 24.48 -4.12 9.16
N THR A 165 25.49 -5.00 9.22
CA THR A 165 26.82 -4.68 9.71
C THR A 165 27.73 -4.08 8.63
N PRO A 166 28.73 -3.26 9.00
CA PRO A 166 29.75 -2.82 8.06
C PRO A 166 30.65 -4.01 7.72
N ASP A 167 30.60 -4.48 6.48
CA ASP A 167 31.61 -5.37 5.94
C ASP A 167 32.65 -4.55 5.15
N ASP A 168 33.93 -4.81 5.41
CA ASP A 168 35.09 -4.23 4.72
C ASP A 168 35.43 -5.00 3.43
N SER A 169 34.77 -6.15 3.20
CA SER A 169 34.99 -6.99 2.03
C SER A 169 33.93 -6.74 0.94
N GLU A 170 34.32 -5.96 -0.09
CA GLU A 170 34.43 -6.45 -1.47
C GLU A 170 34.26 -5.38 -2.56
N GLU A 171 34.94 -5.67 -3.67
CA GLU A 171 35.06 -4.95 -4.92
C GLU A 171 33.75 -4.97 -5.73
N ILE A 172 33.41 -3.81 -6.29
CA ILE A 172 32.37 -3.70 -7.32
C ILE A 172 32.91 -4.38 -8.59
N SER A 173 32.32 -5.50 -8.99
CA SER A 173 32.58 -6.12 -10.29
C SER A 173 32.13 -5.17 -11.42
N ASP A 174 33.03 -4.83 -12.35
CA ASP A 174 32.70 -4.10 -13.58
C ASP A 174 31.66 -4.89 -14.41
N GLY A 175 30.45 -4.33 -14.54
CA GLY A 175 29.35 -4.93 -15.27
C GLY A 175 29.56 -4.93 -16.80
N LEU A 176 28.97 -5.91 -17.50
CA LEU A 176 28.93 -5.92 -18.97
C LEU A 176 28.10 -4.74 -19.50
N GLU A 177 28.55 -4.07 -20.56
CA GLU A 177 27.93 -2.85 -21.11
C GLU A 177 26.39 -2.92 -21.32
N PRO A 178 25.79 -4.03 -21.83
CA PRO A 178 24.32 -4.13 -21.96
C PRO A 178 23.55 -4.07 -20.64
N THR A 179 24.14 -4.57 -19.54
CA THR A 179 23.50 -4.54 -18.20
C THR A 179 23.46 -3.13 -17.63
N VAL A 180 24.51 -2.35 -17.88
CA VAL A 180 24.63 -0.95 -17.49
C VAL A 180 23.57 -0.09 -18.20
N GLU A 181 23.30 -0.35 -19.49
CA GLU A 181 22.27 0.39 -20.23
C GLU A 181 20.87 0.18 -19.67
N ALA A 182 20.50 -1.06 -19.30
CA ALA A 182 19.19 -1.36 -18.73
C ALA A 182 18.98 -0.63 -17.40
N ARG A 183 20.00 -0.62 -16.52
CA ARG A 183 19.97 0.13 -15.27
C ARG A 183 19.91 1.64 -15.49
N LYS A 184 20.68 2.20 -16.43
CA LYS A 184 20.63 3.64 -16.74
C LYS A 184 19.25 4.05 -17.23
N ASP A 185 18.64 3.25 -18.11
CA ASP A 185 17.28 3.48 -18.60
C ASP A 185 16.25 3.42 -17.45
N LEU A 186 16.40 2.45 -16.54
CA LEU A 186 15.60 2.32 -15.33
C LEU A 186 15.66 3.58 -14.45
N ILE A 187 16.86 4.05 -14.12
CA ILE A 187 17.06 5.22 -13.26
C ILE A 187 16.50 6.49 -13.90
N GLU A 188 16.74 6.70 -15.20
CA GLU A 188 16.27 7.89 -15.91
C GLU A 188 14.73 7.96 -15.96
N VAL A 189 14.05 6.84 -16.18
CA VAL A 189 12.59 6.80 -16.18
C VAL A 189 12.01 6.90 -14.77
N LEU A 190 12.54 6.13 -13.81
CA LEU A 190 11.99 6.07 -12.44
C LEU A 190 12.31 7.30 -11.59
N SER A 191 13.31 8.10 -11.96
CA SER A 191 13.55 9.44 -11.38
C SER A 191 12.59 10.50 -11.93
N GLY A 192 11.90 10.23 -13.03
CA GLY A 192 11.11 11.23 -13.76
C GLY A 192 11.94 12.16 -14.66
N ARG A 193 13.24 11.88 -14.87
CA ARG A 193 14.12 12.68 -15.76
C ARG A 193 13.90 12.37 -17.24
N THR A 194 13.41 11.18 -17.54
CA THR A 194 12.99 10.73 -18.86
C THR A 194 11.54 10.28 -18.80
N VAL A 195 10.72 10.73 -19.74
CA VAL A 195 9.29 10.46 -19.77
C VAL A 195 8.95 9.56 -20.95
N LEU A 196 8.12 8.53 -20.72
CA LEU A 196 7.69 7.62 -21.76
C LEU A 196 6.35 8.09 -22.34
N MET A 197 6.31 8.35 -23.65
CA MET A 197 5.10 8.80 -24.36
C MET A 197 5.02 8.20 -25.77
N SER A 198 3.82 8.26 -26.35
CA SER A 198 3.54 8.01 -27.76
C SER A 198 2.48 8.99 -28.24
N ASP A 199 1.96 8.82 -29.47
CA ASP A 199 0.85 9.65 -29.97
C ASP A 199 -0.48 9.35 -29.27
N THR A 200 -0.57 8.21 -28.57
CA THR A 200 -1.78 7.73 -27.89
C THR A 200 -1.59 7.53 -26.39
N PHE A 201 -0.40 7.74 -25.85
CA PHE A 201 -0.08 7.56 -24.43
C PHE A 201 0.73 8.74 -23.88
N ALA A 202 0.31 9.25 -22.73
CA ALA A 202 1.09 10.16 -21.89
C ALA A 202 0.80 9.92 -20.40
N PRO A 203 1.75 10.23 -19.49
CA PRO A 203 1.53 10.13 -18.05
C PRO A 203 0.38 11.01 -17.54
N TRP A 204 -0.21 10.63 -16.40
CA TRP A 204 -1.36 11.32 -15.82
C TRP A 204 -1.35 11.34 -14.29
N SER A 205 -2.17 12.22 -13.74
CA SER A 205 -2.50 12.28 -12.32
C SER A 205 -4.03 12.27 -12.16
N VAL A 206 -4.53 11.52 -11.17
CA VAL A 206 -5.97 11.30 -10.97
C VAL A 206 -6.55 12.38 -10.05
N ARG A 207 -7.75 12.86 -10.40
CA ARG A 207 -8.60 13.69 -9.53
C ARG A 207 -9.40 12.78 -8.60
N TYR A 208 -9.42 13.14 -7.34
CA TYR A 208 -10.35 12.58 -6.35
C TYR A 208 -10.68 13.65 -5.30
N SER A 209 -11.63 13.35 -4.43
CA SER A 209 -12.00 14.15 -3.27
C SER A 209 -11.98 13.26 -2.03
N GLY A 210 -12.43 13.74 -0.87
CA GLY A 210 -12.61 12.85 0.27
C GLY A 210 -13.03 13.53 1.56
N HIS A 211 -13.42 12.71 2.52
CA HIS A 211 -13.61 13.09 3.92
C HIS A 211 -12.28 12.90 4.66
N GLN A 212 -11.66 14.02 5.06
CA GLN A 212 -10.46 14.04 5.89
C GLN A 212 -10.87 14.20 7.35
N PHE A 213 -10.49 13.23 8.20
CA PHE A 213 -10.92 13.18 9.61
C PHE A 213 -12.44 13.29 9.80
N GLY A 214 -13.22 12.78 8.84
CA GLY A 214 -14.68 12.82 8.84
C GLY A 214 -15.31 14.11 8.30
N THR A 215 -14.50 15.12 7.94
CA THR A 215 -14.98 16.36 7.33
C THR A 215 -14.69 16.37 5.84
N TRP A 216 -15.64 16.83 5.04
CA TRP A 216 -15.48 16.93 3.59
C TRP A 216 -14.41 17.96 3.21
N ALA A 217 -13.43 17.54 2.39
CA ALA A 217 -12.27 18.35 2.04
C ALA A 217 -12.32 18.99 0.63
N GLY A 218 -13.41 18.79 -0.12
CA GLY A 218 -13.48 19.23 -1.52
C GLY A 218 -12.52 18.47 -2.44
N GLN A 219 -12.12 19.08 -3.55
CA GLN A 219 -11.20 18.46 -4.50
C GLN A 219 -9.79 18.28 -3.91
N LEU A 220 -9.32 17.04 -3.98
CA LEU A 220 -7.95 16.62 -3.74
C LEU A 220 -7.33 16.17 -5.07
N GLY A 221 -6.80 14.95 -5.14
CA GLY A 221 -6.12 14.39 -6.32
C GLY A 221 -4.67 14.04 -6.03
N ASP A 222 -4.03 13.40 -7.00
CA ASP A 222 -2.64 12.99 -6.92
C ASP A 222 -1.71 14.22 -6.91
N GLY A 223 -1.56 14.85 -5.75
CA GLY A 223 -0.83 16.12 -5.59
C GLY A 223 0.69 16.02 -5.68
N ARG A 224 1.22 14.79 -5.64
CA ARG A 224 2.66 14.49 -5.77
C ARG A 224 2.89 13.11 -6.38
N ALA A 225 1.92 12.61 -7.15
CA ALA A 225 1.98 11.28 -7.71
C ALA A 225 1.59 11.34 -9.19
N ILE A 226 2.36 10.65 -10.04
CA ILE A 226 2.17 10.67 -11.49
C ILE A 226 2.29 9.24 -12.00
N SER A 227 1.24 8.74 -12.63
CA SER A 227 1.23 7.42 -13.26
C SER A 227 1.95 7.50 -14.61
N ILE A 228 3.01 6.71 -14.78
CA ILE A 228 3.95 6.82 -15.91
C ILE A 228 3.84 5.67 -16.91
N LEU A 229 3.30 4.53 -16.49
CA LEU A 229 3.21 3.32 -17.32
C LEU A 229 2.14 2.37 -16.77
N VAL A 230 1.45 1.67 -17.67
CA VAL A 230 0.66 0.47 -17.31
C VAL A 230 1.12 -0.66 -18.23
N THR A 231 1.66 -1.73 -17.64
CA THR A 231 2.16 -2.91 -18.36
C THR A 231 1.35 -4.14 -17.98
N PRO A 232 1.05 -5.06 -18.92
CA PRO A 232 0.45 -6.34 -18.59
C PRO A 232 1.46 -7.27 -17.91
N HIS A 233 0.96 -8.20 -17.10
CA HIS A 233 1.73 -9.31 -16.57
C HIS A 233 1.97 -10.36 -17.68
N PRO A 234 3.19 -10.89 -17.82
CA PRO A 234 3.55 -11.70 -18.99
C PRO A 234 2.81 -13.05 -19.03
N SER A 235 2.41 -13.59 -17.87
CA SER A 235 1.63 -14.84 -17.80
C SER A 235 0.11 -14.62 -17.79
N SER A 236 -0.37 -13.39 -17.69
CA SER A 236 -1.79 -13.07 -17.63
C SER A 236 -2.00 -11.65 -18.16
N PRO A 237 -2.21 -11.48 -19.48
CA PRO A 237 -2.30 -10.15 -20.10
C PRO A 237 -3.42 -9.26 -19.56
N ASP A 238 -4.46 -9.86 -18.98
CA ASP A 238 -5.53 -9.11 -18.34
C ASP A 238 -5.11 -8.56 -16.97
N LEU A 239 -4.11 -9.13 -16.29
CA LEU A 239 -3.54 -8.58 -15.05
C LEU A 239 -2.55 -7.47 -15.41
N THR A 240 -2.86 -6.24 -15.05
CA THR A 240 -2.02 -5.06 -15.34
C THR A 240 -1.35 -4.53 -14.08
N SER A 241 -0.18 -3.92 -14.26
CA SER A 241 0.58 -3.20 -13.25
C SER A 241 0.71 -1.73 -13.68
N GLU A 242 0.06 -0.83 -12.96
CA GLU A 242 0.23 0.62 -13.06
C GLU A 242 1.43 1.05 -12.21
N LEU A 243 2.37 1.76 -12.82
CA LEU A 243 3.55 2.31 -12.17
C LEU A 243 3.32 3.80 -11.93
N GLN A 244 3.41 4.21 -10.67
CA GLN A 244 3.20 5.59 -10.23
C GLN A 244 4.44 6.12 -9.51
N LEU A 245 4.95 7.28 -9.94
CA LEU A 245 6.07 7.96 -9.31
C LEU A 245 5.55 8.95 -8.26
N LYS A 246 5.80 8.66 -6.99
CA LYS A 246 5.48 9.55 -5.86
C LYS A 246 6.69 10.43 -5.54
N GLY A 247 6.48 11.74 -5.46
CA GLY A 247 7.51 12.74 -5.23
C GLY A 247 8.22 13.26 -6.49
N SER A 248 7.62 13.04 -7.67
CA SER A 248 8.23 13.38 -8.96
C SER A 248 7.84 14.77 -9.50
N GLY A 249 7.24 15.64 -8.67
CA GLY A 249 6.97 17.04 -9.01
C GLY A 249 5.51 17.46 -8.88
N ARG A 250 5.26 18.76 -9.11
CA ARG A 250 3.92 19.36 -9.01
C ARG A 250 2.95 18.86 -10.08
N THR A 251 1.70 18.77 -9.66
CA THR A 251 0.52 18.44 -10.47
C THR A 251 -0.56 19.51 -10.25
N PRO A 252 -1.67 19.49 -11.03
CA PRO A 252 -2.82 20.36 -10.76
C PRO A 252 -3.46 20.16 -9.37
N PHE A 253 -3.09 19.09 -8.67
CA PHE A 253 -3.65 18.67 -7.38
C PHE A 253 -2.72 18.97 -6.20
N SER A 254 -1.53 19.55 -6.41
CA SER A 254 -0.55 19.78 -5.33
C SER A 254 -1.00 20.77 -4.26
N ARG A 255 -2.09 21.53 -4.49
CA ARG A 255 -2.54 22.62 -3.60
C ARG A 255 -1.35 23.57 -3.32
N SER A 256 -1.07 23.85 -2.06
CA SER A 256 0.08 24.65 -1.62
C SER A 256 1.40 23.87 -1.51
N ALA A 257 1.38 22.54 -1.62
CA ALA A 257 2.57 21.70 -1.46
C ALA A 257 3.45 21.68 -2.72
N ASP A 258 4.71 21.24 -2.59
CA ASP A 258 5.74 21.25 -3.62
C ASP A 258 5.66 20.09 -4.64
N GLY A 259 4.85 19.06 -4.40
CA GLY A 259 4.77 17.89 -5.27
C GLY A 259 5.94 16.91 -5.14
N LEU A 260 6.85 17.14 -4.19
CA LEU A 260 8.03 16.31 -3.95
C LEU A 260 7.81 15.39 -2.74
N ALA A 261 8.69 14.40 -2.60
CA ALA A 261 8.77 13.52 -1.43
C ALA A 261 10.23 13.42 -1.00
N VAL A 262 10.47 13.15 0.28
CA VAL A 262 11.80 13.09 0.91
C VAL A 262 12.23 11.66 1.20
N THR A 263 13.53 11.42 1.32
CA THR A 263 14.14 10.10 1.57
C THR A 263 13.45 9.33 2.70
N ARG A 264 13.30 9.93 3.88
CA ARG A 264 12.63 9.27 5.02
C ARG A 264 11.22 8.79 4.71
N SER A 265 10.41 9.60 4.02
CA SER A 265 9.02 9.25 3.72
C SER A 265 8.94 8.12 2.69
N SER A 266 9.83 8.16 1.69
CA SER A 266 9.90 7.17 0.63
C SER A 266 10.43 5.83 1.16
N VAL A 267 11.42 5.81 2.05
CA VAL A 267 11.94 4.58 2.69
C VAL A 267 10.87 3.89 3.54
N ARG A 268 10.08 4.65 4.32
CA ARG A 268 8.99 4.10 5.13
C ARG A 268 7.95 3.38 4.28
N GLU A 269 7.45 4.05 3.25
CA GLU A 269 6.46 3.47 2.35
C GLU A 269 7.03 2.27 1.58
N TYR A 270 8.27 2.38 1.09
CA TYR A 270 8.96 1.30 0.39
C TYR A 270 9.04 0.00 1.21
N LEU A 271 9.52 0.09 2.45
CA LEU A 271 9.66 -1.07 3.33
C LEU A 271 8.29 -1.60 3.78
N CYS A 272 7.35 -0.71 4.12
CA CYS A 272 6.06 -1.15 4.66
C CYS A 272 5.15 -1.79 3.61
N SER A 273 5.18 -1.30 2.36
CA SER A 273 4.48 -1.94 1.25
C SER A 273 4.86 -3.42 1.14
N GLU A 274 6.15 -3.73 1.19
CA GLU A 274 6.63 -5.10 1.03
C GLU A 274 6.44 -5.95 2.30
N ALA A 275 6.57 -5.34 3.50
CA ALA A 275 6.22 -5.99 4.76
C ALA A 275 4.76 -6.44 4.81
N MET A 276 3.83 -5.56 4.40
CA MET A 276 2.40 -5.87 4.38
C MET A 276 2.07 -6.99 3.39
N HIS A 277 2.71 -6.98 2.22
CA HIS A 277 2.58 -8.06 1.24
C HIS A 277 3.08 -9.41 1.79
N ALA A 278 4.23 -9.41 2.47
CA ALA A 278 4.79 -10.62 3.08
C ALA A 278 3.91 -11.21 4.20
N LEU A 279 3.24 -10.34 4.97
CA LEU A 279 2.22 -10.73 5.96
C LEU A 279 0.92 -11.25 5.32
N GLY A 280 0.78 -11.18 4.00
CA GLY A 280 -0.43 -11.56 3.27
C GLY A 280 -1.56 -10.55 3.37
N ILE A 281 -1.26 -9.31 3.78
CA ILE A 281 -2.22 -8.22 3.83
C ILE A 281 -2.23 -7.51 2.47
N PRO A 282 -3.40 -7.37 1.81
CA PRO A 282 -3.48 -6.70 0.52
C PRO A 282 -2.93 -5.26 0.58
N THR A 283 -2.06 -4.92 -0.36
CA THR A 283 -1.35 -3.64 -0.37
C THR A 283 -0.86 -3.24 -1.76
N THR A 284 -0.65 -1.93 -1.96
CA THR A 284 0.21 -1.42 -3.04
C THR A 284 1.66 -1.85 -2.83
N ARG A 285 2.35 -2.15 -3.93
CA ARG A 285 3.72 -2.64 -3.94
C ARG A 285 4.69 -1.49 -4.18
N ALA A 286 5.94 -1.66 -3.76
CA ALA A 286 6.98 -0.66 -3.94
C ALA A 286 8.14 -1.23 -4.76
N LEU A 287 8.36 -0.72 -5.97
CA LEU A 287 9.35 -1.27 -6.89
C LEU A 287 10.76 -0.74 -6.62
N ALA A 288 10.92 0.58 -6.54
CA ALA A 288 12.24 1.21 -6.47
C ALA A 288 12.22 2.56 -5.77
N LEU A 289 13.39 2.93 -5.24
CA LEU A 289 13.70 4.23 -4.67
C LEU A 289 14.84 4.88 -5.44
N VAL A 290 14.60 6.10 -5.92
CA VAL A 290 15.61 6.91 -6.61
C VAL A 290 15.80 8.22 -5.85
N SER A 291 16.98 8.40 -5.25
CA SER A 291 17.36 9.62 -4.56
C SER A 291 17.80 10.70 -5.56
N LEU A 292 17.44 11.95 -5.25
CA LEU A 292 17.77 13.14 -6.01
C LEU A 292 18.47 14.14 -5.08
N PRO A 293 19.76 13.92 -4.73
CA PRO A 293 20.45 14.67 -3.69
C PRO A 293 20.58 16.17 -3.99
N GLY A 294 20.65 16.56 -5.28
CA GLY A 294 20.70 17.96 -5.70
C GLY A 294 19.35 18.68 -5.74
N VAL A 295 18.24 18.02 -5.36
CA VAL A 295 16.90 18.62 -5.28
C VAL A 295 16.53 18.83 -3.81
N PRO A 296 16.78 20.02 -3.24
CA PRO A 296 16.42 20.32 -1.86
C PRO A 296 14.90 20.42 -1.68
N VAL A 297 14.42 19.90 -0.55
CA VAL A 297 13.01 19.90 -0.14
C VAL A 297 12.92 20.47 1.28
N ILE A 298 12.06 21.47 1.46
CA ILE A 298 11.91 22.15 2.76
C ILE A 298 10.77 21.47 3.55
N ARG A 299 11.09 20.90 4.70
CA ARG A 299 10.13 20.39 5.70
C ARG A 299 10.43 21.08 7.04
N GLU A 300 10.45 20.35 8.15
CA GLU A 300 10.99 20.86 9.42
C GLU A 300 12.50 21.17 9.31
N THR A 301 13.19 20.45 8.43
CA THR A 301 14.59 20.69 8.04
C THR A 301 14.70 20.63 6.51
N VAL A 302 15.85 21.03 5.96
CA VAL A 302 16.14 20.84 4.53
C VAL A 302 16.55 19.39 4.32
N GLU A 303 15.79 18.70 3.49
CA GLU A 303 15.98 17.29 3.15
C GLU A 303 16.22 17.15 1.63
N SER A 304 16.65 15.96 1.18
CA SER A 304 16.80 15.66 -0.24
C SER A 304 15.55 14.98 -0.81
N ALA A 305 15.20 15.31 -2.05
CA ALA A 305 14.10 14.64 -2.72
C ALA A 305 14.41 13.16 -3.00
N CYS A 306 13.39 12.32 -2.95
CA CYS A 306 13.48 10.90 -3.27
C CYS A 306 12.17 10.47 -3.95
N VAL A 307 12.29 9.91 -5.15
CA VAL A 307 11.15 9.37 -5.90
C VAL A 307 10.93 7.92 -5.53
N LEU A 308 9.70 7.60 -5.11
CA LEU A 308 9.24 6.24 -4.88
C LEU A 308 8.44 5.76 -6.10
N THR A 309 8.80 4.60 -6.65
CA THR A 309 7.99 3.93 -7.67
C THR A 309 7.02 2.96 -7.01
N ARG A 310 5.74 3.31 -7.00
CA ARG A 310 4.63 2.49 -6.52
C ARG A 310 4.08 1.62 -7.66
N VAL A 311 3.60 0.44 -7.32
CA VAL A 311 2.98 -0.49 -8.27
C VAL A 311 1.66 -1.03 -7.71
N ALA A 312 0.59 -0.92 -8.50
CA ALA A 312 -0.71 -1.50 -8.17
C ALA A 312 -1.50 -1.83 -9.44
N PRO A 313 -2.52 -2.70 -9.39
CA PRO A 313 -3.42 -2.87 -10.53
C PRO A 313 -4.23 -1.60 -10.84
N SER A 314 -4.51 -0.79 -9.83
CA SER A 314 -5.12 0.54 -9.95
C SER A 314 -4.90 1.33 -8.65
N PHE A 315 -4.75 2.65 -8.78
CA PHE A 315 -4.69 3.58 -7.64
C PHE A 315 -6.03 4.28 -7.33
N LEU A 316 -7.15 3.80 -7.91
CA LEU A 316 -8.48 4.34 -7.64
C LEU A 316 -8.94 4.07 -6.20
N ARG A 317 -9.73 5.03 -5.69
CA ARG A 317 -10.07 5.16 -4.27
C ARG A 317 -11.55 5.46 -4.11
N ILE A 318 -12.08 5.32 -2.90
CA ILE A 318 -13.47 5.74 -2.61
C ILE A 318 -13.67 7.22 -2.95
N GLY A 319 -12.68 8.05 -2.61
CA GLY A 319 -12.63 9.46 -2.97
C GLY A 319 -12.77 9.77 -4.47
N SER A 320 -12.44 8.83 -5.37
CA SER A 320 -12.64 8.99 -6.82
C SER A 320 -14.12 9.03 -7.19
N PHE A 321 -14.97 8.27 -6.48
CA PHE A 321 -16.42 8.29 -6.67
C PHE A 321 -17.06 9.51 -6.00
N GLU A 322 -16.60 9.87 -4.79
CA GLU A 322 -17.08 11.07 -4.10
C GLU A 322 -16.79 12.36 -4.88
N ALA A 323 -15.71 12.41 -5.66
CA ALA A 323 -15.43 13.55 -6.54
C ALA A 323 -16.52 13.78 -7.61
N LEU A 324 -17.23 12.72 -8.01
CA LEU A 324 -18.26 12.74 -9.05
C LEU A 324 -19.68 12.82 -8.46
N SER A 325 -19.85 12.40 -7.21
CA SER A 325 -21.10 12.47 -6.44
C SER A 325 -20.81 12.91 -4.99
N PRO A 326 -20.48 14.20 -4.78
CA PRO A 326 -20.09 14.70 -3.48
C PRO A 326 -21.28 14.78 -2.51
N PRO A 327 -21.03 14.80 -1.19
CA PRO A 327 -22.09 14.94 -0.19
C PRO A 327 -22.87 16.25 -0.36
N GLN A 328 -24.15 16.22 0.00
CA GLN A 328 -25.04 17.39 -0.03
C GLN A 328 -24.94 18.20 1.27
N ASN A 329 -25.11 19.52 1.18
CA ASN A 329 -25.28 20.43 2.32
C ASN A 329 -24.16 20.43 3.37
N THR A 330 -22.91 20.15 2.98
CA THR A 330 -21.75 20.25 3.86
C THR A 330 -21.29 21.71 3.99
N PHE A 331 -21.12 22.18 5.23
CA PHE A 331 -20.48 23.48 5.51
C PHE A 331 -18.99 23.37 5.19
N LEU A 332 -18.54 24.16 4.22
CA LEU A 332 -17.20 24.03 3.65
C LEU A 332 -16.29 25.14 4.20
N PHE A 333 -15.28 24.78 4.99
CA PHE A 333 -14.27 25.74 5.48
C PHE A 333 -13.12 26.00 4.48
N GLY A 334 -13.08 25.31 3.33
CA GLY A 334 -12.08 25.52 2.27
C GLY A 334 -12.64 25.21 0.88
N GLY A 335 -12.42 26.08 -0.11
CA GLY A 335 -13.02 25.97 -1.46
C GLY A 335 -12.81 24.62 -2.17
N GLY A 336 -13.63 24.32 -3.18
CA GLY A 336 -13.50 23.09 -3.99
C GLY A 336 -14.71 22.16 -4.01
N GLN A 337 -15.88 22.58 -3.50
CA GLN A 337 -17.14 21.87 -3.73
C GLN A 337 -17.49 21.92 -5.22
N GLN A 338 -17.80 20.77 -5.80
CA GLN A 338 -18.26 20.66 -7.20
C GLN A 338 -19.67 20.07 -7.22
N ALA A 339 -20.41 20.33 -8.30
CA ALA A 339 -21.69 19.68 -8.52
C ALA A 339 -21.46 18.21 -8.89
N ALA A 340 -22.44 17.35 -8.60
CA ALA A 340 -22.40 15.96 -9.04
C ALA A 340 -22.41 15.89 -10.57
N ASN A 341 -21.64 14.95 -11.13
CA ASN A 341 -21.65 14.61 -12.55
C ASN A 341 -21.99 13.13 -12.71
N TRP A 342 -23.25 12.85 -13.08
CA TRP A 342 -23.82 11.51 -13.06
C TRP A 342 -23.33 10.60 -14.19
N ASP A 343 -23.00 11.16 -15.36
CA ASP A 343 -22.48 10.35 -16.46
C ASP A 343 -20.98 10.05 -16.30
N ALA A 344 -20.22 11.00 -15.75
CA ALA A 344 -18.85 10.72 -15.32
C ALA A 344 -18.83 9.64 -14.21
N LEU A 345 -19.71 9.74 -13.20
CA LEU A 345 -19.87 8.69 -12.17
C LEU A 345 -20.17 7.32 -12.78
N ARG A 346 -21.09 7.26 -13.75
CA ARG A 346 -21.39 6.03 -14.50
C ARG A 346 -20.17 5.52 -15.25
N THR A 347 -19.46 6.39 -15.95
CA THR A 347 -18.27 6.04 -16.74
C THR A 347 -17.17 5.44 -15.86
N LEU A 348 -16.86 6.07 -14.72
CA LEU A 348 -15.95 5.52 -13.72
C LEU A 348 -16.44 4.16 -13.21
N GLY A 349 -17.71 4.07 -12.82
CA GLY A 349 -18.27 2.85 -12.23
C GLY A 349 -18.28 1.65 -13.18
N VAL A 350 -18.62 1.84 -14.46
CA VAL A 350 -18.56 0.79 -15.48
C VAL A 350 -17.12 0.30 -15.67
N TRP A 351 -16.16 1.22 -15.79
CA TRP A 351 -14.75 0.84 -15.95
C TRP A 351 -14.21 0.12 -14.72
N VAL A 352 -14.53 0.61 -13.52
CA VAL A 352 -14.13 -0.04 -12.26
C VAL A 352 -14.76 -1.43 -12.15
N ALA A 353 -16.06 -1.57 -12.44
CA ALA A 353 -16.76 -2.85 -12.36
C ALA A 353 -16.16 -3.88 -13.34
N GLY A 354 -15.96 -3.50 -14.62
CA GLY A 354 -15.50 -4.41 -15.66
C GLY A 354 -13.99 -4.70 -15.65
N ASN A 355 -13.16 -3.66 -15.47
CA ASN A 355 -11.72 -3.77 -15.70
C ASN A 355 -10.91 -3.88 -14.39
N VAL A 356 -11.37 -3.23 -13.32
CA VAL A 356 -10.61 -3.18 -12.05
C VAL A 356 -11.07 -4.26 -11.07
N LEU A 357 -12.38 -4.35 -10.82
CA LEU A 357 -12.97 -5.37 -9.95
C LEU A 357 -13.25 -6.68 -10.67
N ARG A 358 -13.50 -6.61 -11.99
CA ARG A 358 -13.84 -7.74 -12.88
C ARG A 358 -15.09 -8.48 -12.43
N LEU A 359 -16.14 -7.70 -12.17
CA LEU A 359 -17.44 -8.21 -11.78
C LEU A 359 -18.10 -8.92 -12.96
N PRO A 360 -18.66 -10.13 -12.77
CA PRO A 360 -19.41 -10.81 -13.81
C PRO A 360 -20.54 -9.98 -14.40
N GLU A 361 -21.20 -9.15 -13.59
CA GLU A 361 -22.30 -8.26 -13.97
C GLU A 361 -21.88 -7.17 -14.97
N ALA A 362 -20.59 -6.83 -15.01
CA ALA A 362 -20.04 -5.82 -15.92
C ALA A 362 -19.42 -6.41 -17.19
N VAL A 363 -19.41 -7.74 -17.35
CA VAL A 363 -18.95 -8.42 -18.56
C VAL A 363 -20.17 -8.67 -19.46
N PRO A 364 -20.21 -8.15 -20.70
CA PRO A 364 -21.26 -8.49 -21.66
C PRO A 364 -21.29 -10.02 -21.89
N ALA A 365 -22.47 -10.62 -21.99
CA ALA A 365 -22.55 -12.06 -22.24
C ALA A 365 -21.94 -12.41 -23.61
N GLU A 366 -21.11 -13.45 -23.69
CA GLU A 366 -20.52 -13.89 -24.96
C GLU A 366 -21.62 -14.16 -26.01
N GLY A 367 -21.57 -13.45 -27.14
CA GLY A 367 -22.51 -13.62 -28.27
C GLY A 367 -23.48 -12.45 -28.53
N GLU A 368 -23.42 -11.36 -27.76
CA GLU A 368 -24.34 -10.22 -27.90
C GLU A 368 -24.00 -9.23 -29.03
N ASP A 369 -22.85 -9.38 -29.71
CA ASP A 369 -22.43 -8.57 -30.87
C ASP A 369 -22.98 -9.06 -32.23
N SER A 370 -24.06 -9.86 -32.25
CA SER A 370 -24.71 -10.23 -33.52
C SER A 370 -25.75 -9.19 -33.94
N VAL A 371 -25.31 -8.22 -34.75
CA VAL A 371 -26.22 -7.38 -35.54
C VAL A 371 -26.81 -8.22 -36.67
N ALA A 372 -27.99 -8.80 -36.44
CA ALA A 372 -28.84 -9.32 -37.51
C ALA A 372 -30.14 -8.49 -37.59
N ASP A 373 -30.44 -7.99 -38.79
CA ASP A 373 -31.72 -7.36 -39.18
C ASP A 373 -32.09 -5.97 -38.65
N GLY A 374 -31.10 -5.09 -38.42
CA GLY A 374 -31.34 -3.62 -38.37
C GLY A 374 -32.33 -3.12 -37.31
N LYS A 375 -32.66 -3.96 -36.33
CA LYS A 375 -33.45 -3.61 -35.14
C LYS A 375 -32.74 -4.19 -33.92
N ALA A 376 -32.08 -3.34 -33.14
CA ALA A 376 -31.46 -3.75 -31.89
C ALA A 376 -32.54 -4.26 -30.91
N LYS A 377 -32.71 -5.58 -30.82
CA LYS A 377 -33.24 -6.23 -29.62
C LYS A 377 -32.07 -6.60 -28.71
N GLY A 378 -31.30 -5.60 -28.29
CA GLY A 378 -30.23 -5.81 -27.32
C GLY A 378 -30.81 -5.81 -25.91
N LYS A 379 -30.59 -6.88 -25.14
CA LYS A 379 -30.79 -6.82 -23.68
C LYS A 379 -29.85 -5.73 -23.15
N HIS A 380 -30.37 -4.80 -22.35
CA HIS A 380 -29.53 -3.85 -21.64
C HIS A 380 -28.54 -4.59 -20.71
N PRO A 381 -27.33 -4.06 -20.46
CA PRO A 381 -26.38 -4.68 -19.54
C PRO A 381 -26.97 -4.86 -18.14
N ALA A 382 -26.50 -5.86 -17.40
CA ALA A 382 -26.98 -6.11 -16.04
C ALA A 382 -26.61 -4.94 -15.09
N PRO A 383 -27.44 -4.64 -14.07
CA PRO A 383 -27.09 -3.68 -13.02
C PRO A 383 -25.79 -4.08 -12.32
N TRP A 384 -24.89 -3.12 -12.10
CA TRP A 384 -23.58 -3.38 -11.49
C TRP A 384 -23.33 -2.59 -10.21
N GLY A 385 -24.10 -1.52 -9.93
CA GLY A 385 -23.82 -0.60 -8.82
C GLY A 385 -23.79 -1.29 -7.46
N LYS A 386 -24.75 -2.17 -7.19
CA LYS A 386 -24.83 -2.97 -5.95
C LYS A 386 -23.65 -3.93 -5.81
N ALA A 387 -23.34 -4.68 -6.87
CA ALA A 387 -22.25 -5.66 -6.89
C ALA A 387 -20.90 -4.98 -6.63
N LEU A 388 -20.66 -3.80 -7.22
CA LEU A 388 -19.47 -3.00 -7.00
C LEU A 388 -19.29 -2.66 -5.52
N VAL A 389 -20.29 -2.04 -4.89
CA VAL A 389 -20.19 -1.63 -3.49
C VAL A 389 -19.91 -2.82 -2.57
N LEU A 390 -20.61 -3.94 -2.75
CA LEU A 390 -20.44 -5.13 -1.92
C LEU A 390 -19.07 -5.80 -2.12
N GLU A 391 -18.54 -5.81 -3.35
CA GLU A 391 -17.21 -6.37 -3.59
C GLU A 391 -16.11 -5.49 -2.99
N VAL A 392 -16.21 -4.16 -3.11
CA VAL A 392 -15.29 -3.23 -2.44
C VAL A 392 -15.35 -3.43 -0.92
N ALA A 393 -16.53 -3.65 -0.35
CA ALA A 393 -16.72 -3.94 1.08
C ALA A 393 -16.01 -5.24 1.51
N ARG A 394 -16.18 -6.35 0.77
CA ARG A 394 -15.51 -7.62 1.09
C ARG A 394 -13.99 -7.51 1.04
N ARG A 395 -13.44 -6.80 0.05
CA ARG A 395 -11.98 -6.61 -0.08
C ARG A 395 -11.43 -5.77 1.08
N ASN A 396 -12.07 -4.66 1.40
CA ASN A 396 -11.66 -3.80 2.51
C ASN A 396 -11.83 -4.47 3.88
N ALA A 397 -12.87 -5.30 4.06
CA ALA A 397 -13.08 -6.11 5.26
C ALA A 397 -11.91 -7.07 5.53
N ARG A 398 -11.41 -7.76 4.49
CA ARG A 398 -10.24 -8.65 4.60
C ARG A 398 -8.95 -7.88 4.88
N MET A 399 -8.77 -6.72 4.25
CA MET A 399 -7.63 -5.85 4.49
C MET A 399 -7.57 -5.39 5.95
N VAL A 400 -8.67 -4.82 6.48
CA VAL A 400 -8.70 -4.33 7.86
C VAL A 400 -8.66 -5.46 8.89
N ALA A 401 -9.21 -6.63 8.59
CA ALA A 401 -9.02 -7.83 9.41
C ALA A 401 -7.53 -8.21 9.50
N GLY A 402 -6.79 -8.10 8.40
CA GLY A 402 -5.33 -8.25 8.37
C GLY A 402 -4.61 -7.23 9.25
N TRP A 403 -5.04 -5.96 9.20
CA TRP A 403 -4.48 -4.91 10.05
C TRP A 403 -4.65 -5.23 11.54
N GLN A 404 -5.86 -5.62 11.95
CA GLN A 404 -6.14 -6.01 13.34
C GLN A 404 -5.35 -7.28 13.72
N ALA A 405 -5.40 -8.33 12.90
CA ALA A 405 -4.76 -9.58 13.24
C ALA A 405 -3.24 -9.47 13.38
N TYR A 406 -2.59 -8.50 12.71
CA TYR A 406 -1.13 -8.27 12.78
C TYR A 406 -0.74 -6.92 13.38
N GLY A 407 -1.63 -6.26 14.14
CA GLY A 407 -1.25 -5.07 14.90
C GLY A 407 -0.83 -3.87 14.04
N PHE A 408 -1.23 -3.80 12.77
CA PHE A 408 -0.89 -2.66 11.91
C PHE A 408 -1.89 -1.52 12.14
N MET A 409 -1.38 -0.29 12.22
CA MET A 409 -2.14 0.94 12.33
C MET A 409 -1.81 1.87 11.18
N HIS A 410 -2.82 2.27 10.41
CA HIS A 410 -2.62 3.13 9.23
C HIS A 410 -2.42 4.61 9.60
N GLY A 411 -3.14 5.10 10.61
CA GLY A 411 -3.05 6.49 11.12
C GLY A 411 -3.79 7.57 10.32
N VAL A 412 -4.22 7.30 9.07
CA VAL A 412 -4.95 8.27 8.21
C VAL A 412 -5.96 7.54 7.31
N ILE A 413 -7.07 7.09 7.87
CA ILE A 413 -8.14 6.36 7.15
C ILE A 413 -9.17 7.37 6.63
N ASN A 414 -8.71 8.33 5.83
CA ASN A 414 -9.59 9.21 5.07
C ASN A 414 -10.20 8.43 3.89
N THR A 415 -11.34 8.86 3.34
CA THR A 415 -11.96 8.14 2.20
C THR A 415 -11.10 8.21 0.93
N ASP A 416 -10.27 9.23 0.79
CA ASP A 416 -9.25 9.33 -0.24
C ASP A 416 -8.04 8.42 -0.01
N ASN A 417 -7.95 7.69 1.11
CA ASN A 417 -6.93 6.67 1.36
C ASN A 417 -7.50 5.25 1.44
N VAL A 418 -8.75 5.04 1.02
CA VAL A 418 -9.37 3.72 0.96
C VAL A 418 -9.46 3.26 -0.50
N SER A 419 -8.63 2.29 -0.85
CA SER A 419 -8.59 1.72 -2.20
C SER A 419 -9.88 0.96 -2.54
N ILE A 420 -10.35 1.10 -3.78
CA ILE A 420 -11.48 0.30 -4.28
C ILE A 420 -11.12 -1.18 -4.43
N LEU A 421 -9.83 -1.51 -4.51
CA LEU A 421 -9.34 -2.89 -4.52
C LEU A 421 -9.18 -3.48 -3.11
N GLY A 422 -9.40 -2.70 -2.05
CA GLY A 422 -9.09 -3.09 -0.67
C GLY A 422 -7.60 -3.31 -0.45
N LEU A 423 -6.76 -2.48 -1.06
CA LEU A 423 -5.31 -2.44 -0.84
C LEU A 423 -4.96 -1.40 0.21
N THR A 424 -4.04 -1.74 1.11
CA THR A 424 -3.35 -0.77 1.96
C THR A 424 -2.56 0.19 1.05
N ILE A 425 -2.73 1.49 1.24
CA ILE A 425 -2.26 2.52 0.31
C ILE A 425 -1.90 3.80 1.08
N ASP A 426 -0.96 4.60 0.56
CA ASP A 426 -0.57 5.91 1.13
C ASP A 426 -0.08 5.82 2.59
N TYR A 427 1.05 5.14 2.73
CA TYR A 427 1.78 5.01 3.97
C TYR A 427 2.37 6.35 4.43
N GLY A 428 1.81 6.91 5.50
CA GLY A 428 2.33 8.12 6.17
C GLY A 428 2.73 7.82 7.62
N PRO A 429 1.92 8.20 8.61
CA PRO A 429 2.20 8.01 10.02
C PRO A 429 1.76 6.62 10.51
N TYR A 430 2.01 5.57 9.72
CA TYR A 430 1.65 4.21 10.14
C TYR A 430 2.57 3.74 11.27
N ALA A 431 2.12 2.72 12.01
CA ALA A 431 2.97 1.96 12.92
C ALA A 431 2.50 0.50 13.00
N PHE A 432 3.43 -0.41 13.29
CA PHE A 432 3.09 -1.72 13.85
C PHE A 432 3.01 -1.61 15.37
N GLN A 433 2.12 -2.38 15.99
CA GLN A 433 1.94 -2.43 17.43
C GLN A 433 3.21 -2.98 18.08
N ASP A 434 3.83 -2.20 18.96
CA ASP A 434 4.85 -2.73 19.88
C ASP A 434 4.16 -3.42 21.07
N VAL A 435 4.12 -2.74 22.21
CA VAL A 435 3.31 -3.17 23.37
C VAL A 435 1.83 -3.09 23.01
N PHE A 436 1.06 -4.14 23.30
CA PHE A 436 -0.36 -4.13 22.98
C PHE A 436 -1.13 -3.08 23.80
N ASP A 437 -1.76 -2.16 23.08
CA ASP A 437 -2.66 -1.14 23.59
C ASP A 437 -3.75 -0.91 22.54
N PRO A 438 -5.01 -1.30 22.83
CA PRO A 438 -6.10 -1.14 21.87
C PRO A 438 -6.42 0.33 21.55
N PHE A 439 -5.96 1.27 22.38
CA PHE A 439 -6.17 2.70 22.21
C PHE A 439 -4.98 3.41 21.55
N HIS A 440 -3.97 2.66 21.09
CA HIS A 440 -2.78 3.26 20.50
C HIS A 440 -3.13 4.13 19.28
N ILE A 441 -2.57 5.34 19.26
CA ILE A 441 -2.67 6.32 18.18
C ILE A 441 -1.28 6.49 17.60
N CYS A 442 -1.08 6.13 16.32
CA CYS A 442 0.22 6.22 15.65
C CYS A 442 0.47 7.59 14.98
N ASN A 443 -0.59 8.37 14.76
CA ASN A 443 -0.52 9.66 14.11
C ASN A 443 -0.58 10.80 15.14
N HIS A 444 0.50 11.59 15.21
CA HIS A 444 0.61 12.74 16.11
C HIS A 444 -0.42 13.86 15.86
N THR A 445 -1.03 13.92 14.67
CA THR A 445 -2.10 14.90 14.37
C THR A 445 -3.51 14.39 14.69
N ASP A 446 -3.66 13.13 15.11
CA ASP A 446 -4.95 12.51 15.45
C ASP A 446 -5.24 12.67 16.96
N GLU A 447 -5.42 13.91 17.40
CA GLU A 447 -5.60 14.25 18.82
C GLU A 447 -6.84 13.57 19.45
N GLU A 448 -7.88 13.32 18.65
CA GLU A 448 -9.12 12.67 19.09
C GLU A 448 -9.07 11.13 19.02
N GLY A 449 -7.98 10.56 18.49
CA GLY A 449 -7.84 9.11 18.31
C GLY A 449 -8.86 8.50 17.35
N ARG A 450 -9.28 9.27 16.34
CA ARG A 450 -10.23 8.82 15.32
C ARG A 450 -9.73 7.55 14.64
N TYR A 451 -8.43 7.47 14.36
CA TYR A 451 -7.77 6.38 13.65
C TYR A 451 -6.93 5.49 14.56
N ALA A 452 -7.21 5.49 15.88
CA ALA A 452 -6.61 4.56 16.83
C ALA A 452 -6.80 3.08 16.40
N TYR A 453 -5.95 2.19 16.90
CA TYR A 453 -5.93 0.77 16.52
C TYR A 453 -7.32 0.10 16.51
N ARG A 454 -8.09 0.24 17.60
CA ARG A 454 -9.45 -0.33 17.74
C ARG A 454 -10.48 0.29 16.80
N SER A 455 -10.25 1.51 16.33
CA SER A 455 -11.21 2.29 15.54
C SER A 455 -11.06 2.04 14.04
N GLN A 456 -10.03 1.31 13.59
CA GLN A 456 -9.80 1.11 12.16
C GLN A 456 -10.96 0.40 11.43
N PRO A 457 -11.58 -0.68 11.96
CA PRO A 457 -12.72 -1.32 11.31
C PRO A 457 -13.93 -0.39 11.11
N SER A 458 -14.24 0.45 12.11
CA SER A 458 -15.38 1.37 12.01
C SER A 458 -15.11 2.53 11.04
N ASN A 459 -13.86 2.99 10.91
CA ASN A 459 -13.49 3.99 9.91
C ASN A 459 -13.50 3.45 8.48
N ILE A 460 -13.12 2.18 8.28
CA ILE A 460 -13.32 1.50 6.99
C ILE A 460 -14.80 1.40 6.66
N LEU A 461 -15.65 1.04 7.63
CA LEU A 461 -17.10 1.04 7.42
C LEU A 461 -17.66 2.43 7.08
N PHE A 462 -17.16 3.49 7.72
CA PHE A 462 -17.50 4.86 7.37
C PHE A 462 -17.17 5.17 5.90
N ALA A 463 -15.98 4.78 5.43
CA ALA A 463 -15.60 5.00 4.05
C ALA A 463 -16.46 4.20 3.06
N LEU A 464 -16.80 2.95 3.39
CA LEU A 464 -17.71 2.14 2.58
C LEU A 464 -19.11 2.75 2.49
N ARG A 465 -19.63 3.32 3.57
CA ARG A 465 -20.89 4.09 3.55
C ARG A 465 -20.78 5.33 2.67
N ALA A 466 -19.63 5.99 2.62
CA ALA A 466 -19.40 7.12 1.72
C ALA A 466 -19.41 6.70 0.24
N LEU A 467 -18.79 5.56 -0.11
CA LEU A 467 -18.89 4.97 -1.46
C LEU A 467 -20.34 4.66 -1.83
N HIS A 468 -21.07 4.01 -0.91
CA HIS A 468 -22.49 3.70 -1.13
C HIS A 468 -23.31 4.98 -1.33
N ALA A 469 -23.13 6.00 -0.50
CA ALA A 469 -23.83 7.28 -0.64
C ALA A 469 -23.56 7.95 -2.00
N ALA A 470 -22.31 7.90 -2.49
CA ALA A 470 -21.94 8.42 -3.80
C ALA A 470 -22.69 7.69 -4.94
N LEU A 471 -22.84 6.36 -4.85
CA LEU A 471 -23.49 5.52 -5.86
C LEU A 471 -25.00 5.35 -5.67
N ALA A 472 -25.58 5.75 -4.52
CA ALA A 472 -26.97 5.51 -4.19
C ALA A 472 -27.98 6.02 -5.25
N PRO A 473 -27.83 7.22 -5.85
CA PRO A 473 -28.71 7.66 -6.94
C PRO A 473 -28.65 6.74 -8.17
N LEU A 474 -27.46 6.26 -8.54
CA LEU A 474 -27.27 5.37 -9.68
C LEU A 474 -27.90 4.00 -9.39
N ILE A 475 -27.66 3.44 -8.20
CA ILE A 475 -28.27 2.16 -7.78
C ILE A 475 -29.80 2.27 -7.79
N GLY A 476 -30.36 3.36 -7.25
CA GLY A 476 -31.81 3.60 -7.28
C GLY A 476 -32.40 3.68 -8.69
N ALA A 477 -31.66 4.25 -9.63
CA ALA A 477 -32.05 4.30 -11.04
C ALA A 477 -31.96 2.92 -11.69
N GLU A 478 -30.89 2.15 -11.47
CA GLU A 478 -30.77 0.77 -11.96
C GLU A 478 -31.91 -0.13 -11.44
N LEU A 479 -32.28 0.00 -10.16
CA LEU A 479 -33.43 -0.71 -9.57
C LEU A 479 -34.77 -0.31 -10.19
N SER A 480 -34.87 0.91 -10.71
CA SER A 480 -36.08 1.41 -11.37
C SER A 480 -36.17 0.91 -12.81
N LEU A 481 -35.04 0.82 -13.50
CA LEU A 481 -34.94 0.37 -14.89
C LEU A 481 -34.91 -1.16 -15.02
N GLY A 482 -34.39 -1.87 -14.01
CA GLY A 482 -34.13 -3.31 -14.07
C GLY A 482 -32.88 -3.69 -14.86
N HIS A 483 -32.07 -2.71 -15.27
CA HIS A 483 -30.83 -2.87 -16.02
C HIS A 483 -29.86 -1.73 -15.69
N ALA A 484 -28.61 -1.83 -16.14
CA ALA A 484 -27.62 -0.76 -15.98
C ALA A 484 -28.11 0.56 -16.59
N VAL A 485 -27.78 1.68 -15.95
CA VAL A 485 -28.11 3.01 -16.46
C VAL A 485 -27.38 3.30 -17.78
N PRO A 486 -28.07 3.83 -18.82
CA PRO A 486 -27.44 4.17 -20.10
C PRO A 486 -26.60 5.47 -19.99
N VAL A 487 -25.87 5.79 -21.06
CA VAL A 487 -25.23 7.11 -21.22
C VAL A 487 -26.29 8.21 -21.14
N GLY A 488 -26.01 9.28 -20.38
CA GLY A 488 -26.94 10.41 -20.24
C GLY A 488 -28.18 10.14 -19.37
N TRP A 489 -28.20 9.05 -18.60
CA TRP A 489 -29.36 8.59 -17.82
C TRP A 489 -30.00 9.63 -16.88
N ALA A 490 -29.23 10.63 -16.45
CA ALA A 490 -29.69 11.67 -15.52
C ALA A 490 -29.90 13.04 -16.18
N GLU A 491 -29.66 13.20 -17.50
CA GLU A 491 -29.73 14.51 -18.16
C GLU A 491 -31.15 15.11 -18.15
N ALA A 492 -32.17 14.27 -18.33
CA ALA A 492 -33.57 14.67 -18.31
C ALA A 492 -34.23 14.52 -16.93
N ALA A 493 -33.50 14.00 -15.94
CA ALA A 493 -34.05 13.72 -14.61
C ALA A 493 -34.16 15.00 -13.77
N SER A 494 -35.32 15.22 -13.16
CA SER A 494 -35.52 16.28 -12.17
C SER A 494 -34.71 16.05 -10.89
N LYS A 495 -34.53 17.10 -10.08
CA LYS A 495 -33.84 16.99 -8.79
C LYS A 495 -34.61 16.07 -7.84
N GLU A 496 -35.93 16.08 -7.92
CA GLU A 496 -36.86 15.25 -7.16
C GLU A 496 -36.72 13.77 -7.54
N GLU A 497 -36.60 13.45 -8.84
CA GLU A 497 -36.34 12.09 -9.31
C GLU A 497 -34.99 11.56 -8.83
N ILE A 498 -33.93 12.36 -8.96
CA ILE A 498 -32.59 11.98 -8.45
C ILE A 498 -32.62 11.77 -6.93
N ALA A 499 -33.36 12.60 -6.19
CA ALA A 499 -33.53 12.43 -4.75
C ALA A 499 -34.31 11.15 -4.41
N ALA A 500 -35.36 10.82 -5.16
CA ALA A 500 -36.12 9.59 -4.98
C ALA A 500 -35.25 8.35 -5.25
N TRP A 501 -34.45 8.35 -6.32
CA TRP A 501 -33.49 7.28 -6.59
C TRP A 501 -32.43 7.18 -5.49
N ARG A 502 -31.91 8.31 -4.99
CA ARG A 502 -30.96 8.30 -3.86
C ARG A 502 -31.55 7.58 -2.65
N THR A 503 -32.77 7.92 -2.24
CA THR A 503 -33.44 7.28 -1.10
C THR A 503 -33.59 5.79 -1.34
N ARG A 504 -34.11 5.41 -2.52
CA ARG A 504 -34.30 4.01 -2.90
C ARG A 504 -32.99 3.20 -2.87
N GLY A 505 -31.92 3.71 -3.49
CA GLY A 505 -30.62 3.03 -3.51
C GLY A 505 -29.92 3.02 -2.15
N THR A 506 -30.22 3.97 -1.27
CA THR A 506 -29.76 3.97 0.12
C THR A 506 -30.46 2.86 0.91
N ASP A 507 -31.78 2.81 0.86
CA ASP A 507 -32.58 1.85 1.62
C ASP A 507 -32.37 0.41 1.17
N GLU A 508 -32.10 0.18 -0.11
CA GLU A 508 -31.81 -1.16 -0.66
C GLU A 508 -30.56 -1.81 -0.05
N LEU A 509 -29.51 -1.03 0.22
CA LEU A 509 -28.16 -1.58 0.42
C LEU A 509 -27.55 -1.27 1.80
N LYS A 510 -28.08 -0.30 2.56
CA LYS A 510 -27.44 0.15 3.82
C LYS A 510 -27.22 -0.98 4.83
N ASP A 511 -28.24 -1.82 5.06
CA ASP A 511 -28.18 -2.87 6.08
C ASP A 511 -27.34 -4.06 5.59
N GLU A 512 -27.47 -4.42 4.31
CA GLU A 512 -26.68 -5.48 3.68
C GLU A 512 -25.19 -5.13 3.63
N LEU A 513 -24.84 -3.88 3.33
CA LEU A 513 -23.47 -3.39 3.33
C LEU A 513 -22.82 -3.56 4.70
N GLU A 514 -23.50 -3.14 5.76
CA GLU A 514 -22.99 -3.26 7.13
C GLU A 514 -22.81 -4.71 7.54
N MET A 515 -23.80 -5.55 7.25
CA MET A 515 -23.74 -6.98 7.52
C MET A 515 -22.58 -7.66 6.77
N VAL A 516 -22.38 -7.36 5.49
CA VAL A 516 -21.30 -7.92 4.68
C VAL A 516 -19.94 -7.44 5.17
N ALA A 517 -19.78 -6.15 5.42
CA ALA A 517 -18.51 -5.59 5.87
C ALA A 517 -18.11 -6.13 7.25
N GLN A 518 -19.03 -6.14 8.22
CA GLN A 518 -18.76 -6.63 9.57
C GLN A 518 -18.59 -8.15 9.59
N GLY A 519 -19.45 -8.89 8.90
CA GLY A 519 -19.40 -10.35 8.83
C GLY A 519 -18.13 -10.87 8.17
N GLU A 520 -17.72 -10.27 7.05
CA GLU A 520 -16.47 -10.65 6.38
C GLU A 520 -15.24 -10.24 7.21
N THR A 521 -15.28 -9.09 7.90
CA THR A 521 -14.18 -8.65 8.78
C THR A 521 -14.02 -9.64 9.94
N ALA A 522 -15.11 -9.98 10.63
CA ALA A 522 -15.11 -10.92 11.74
C ALA A 522 -14.61 -12.31 11.31
N LYS A 523 -15.10 -12.81 10.16
CA LYS A 523 -14.67 -14.08 9.59
C LYS A 523 -13.17 -14.09 9.27
N ALA A 524 -12.69 -13.09 8.52
CA ALA A 524 -11.29 -13.02 8.12
C ALA A 524 -10.37 -12.83 9.35
N TYR A 525 -10.78 -12.03 10.33
CA TYR A 525 -10.04 -11.84 11.57
C TYR A 525 -9.96 -13.14 12.37
N ALA A 526 -11.08 -13.85 12.56
CA ALA A 526 -11.10 -15.14 13.25
C ALA A 526 -10.22 -16.19 12.54
N GLU A 527 -10.23 -16.23 11.20
CA GLU A 527 -9.35 -17.11 10.44
C GLU A 527 -7.87 -16.81 10.64
N LEU A 528 -7.48 -15.53 10.70
CA LEU A 528 -6.10 -15.13 10.94
C LEU A 528 -5.67 -15.41 12.38
N MET A 529 -6.49 -15.04 13.37
CA MET A 529 -6.20 -15.32 14.78
C MET A 529 -6.09 -16.81 15.07
N ARG A 530 -6.95 -17.63 14.44
CA ARG A 530 -6.86 -19.08 14.50
C ARG A 530 -5.52 -19.60 13.98
N LYS A 531 -5.04 -19.06 12.85
CA LYS A 531 -3.71 -19.40 12.30
C LYS A 531 -2.58 -18.97 13.25
N ARG A 532 -2.67 -17.77 13.83
CA ARG A 532 -1.67 -17.26 14.80
C ARG A 532 -1.62 -18.10 16.08
N LEU A 533 -2.75 -18.65 16.51
CA LEU A 533 -2.85 -19.64 17.60
C LEU A 533 -2.62 -21.08 17.13
N ALA A 534 -2.20 -21.29 15.88
CA ALA A 534 -1.99 -22.61 15.29
C ALA A 534 -3.09 -23.62 15.63
N LEU A 535 -4.34 -23.23 15.37
CA LEU A 535 -5.52 -24.07 15.45
C LEU A 535 -6.01 -24.42 14.02
N ARG A 536 -6.54 -25.62 13.81
CA ARG A 536 -7.00 -26.12 12.51
C ARG A 536 -8.49 -25.89 12.30
N THR A 537 -9.30 -26.10 13.31
CA THR A 537 -10.77 -26.01 13.22
C THR A 537 -11.25 -24.72 13.86
N ALA A 538 -12.42 -24.23 13.44
CA ALA A 538 -13.04 -23.06 14.05
C ALA A 538 -14.07 -23.49 15.08
N GLU A 539 -13.99 -22.97 16.31
CA GLU A 539 -15.07 -23.08 17.29
C GLU A 539 -15.71 -21.69 17.52
N PRO A 540 -17.05 -21.59 17.65
CA PRO A 540 -17.73 -20.30 17.87
C PRO A 540 -17.26 -19.54 19.11
N THR A 541 -16.70 -20.25 20.10
CA THR A 541 -16.22 -19.69 21.36
C THR A 541 -14.75 -19.28 21.33
N ASP A 542 -14.01 -19.54 20.26
CA ASP A 542 -12.55 -19.25 20.19
C ASP A 542 -12.26 -17.76 20.45
N GLU A 543 -13.11 -16.86 19.95
CA GLU A 543 -12.91 -15.42 20.15
C GLU A 543 -13.06 -15.02 21.63
N THR A 544 -14.11 -15.48 22.30
CA THR A 544 -14.45 -15.08 23.67
C THR A 544 -13.64 -15.81 24.73
N THR A 545 -13.17 -17.03 24.43
CA THR A 545 -12.47 -17.89 25.39
C THR A 545 -10.95 -17.87 25.24
N LEU A 546 -10.43 -17.52 24.06
CA LEU A 546 -8.98 -17.54 23.79
C LEU A 546 -8.47 -16.17 23.32
N VAL A 547 -9.02 -15.64 22.22
CA VAL A 547 -8.46 -14.45 21.57
C VAL A 547 -8.58 -13.21 22.44
N ARG A 548 -9.80 -12.86 22.90
CA ARG A 548 -10.00 -11.66 23.74
C ARG A 548 -9.23 -11.78 25.07
N PRO A 549 -9.33 -12.90 25.82
CA PRO A 549 -8.52 -13.06 27.03
C PRO A 549 -7.01 -12.94 26.81
N LEU A 550 -6.47 -13.44 25.68
CA LEU A 550 -5.05 -13.28 25.35
C LEU A 550 -4.67 -11.81 25.15
N LEU A 551 -5.50 -11.06 24.43
CA LEU A 551 -5.28 -9.62 24.23
C LEU A 551 -5.39 -8.84 25.55
N ASP A 552 -6.32 -9.23 26.43
CA ASP A 552 -6.46 -8.66 27.77
C ASP A 552 -5.22 -8.93 28.63
N LEU A 553 -4.62 -10.13 28.54
CA LEU A 553 -3.34 -10.44 29.19
C LEU A 553 -2.23 -9.52 28.69
N MET A 554 -2.09 -9.38 27.36
CA MET A 554 -1.08 -8.52 26.77
C MET A 554 -1.26 -7.05 27.21
N ALA A 555 -2.50 -6.55 27.24
CA ALA A 555 -2.82 -5.18 27.64
C ALA A 555 -2.56 -4.93 29.14
N THR A 556 -2.90 -5.92 29.99
CA THR A 556 -2.74 -5.87 31.45
C THR A 556 -1.27 -5.88 31.84
N HIS A 557 -0.49 -6.78 31.23
CA HIS A 557 0.92 -7.02 31.56
C HIS A 557 1.89 -6.25 30.66
N LYS A 558 1.38 -5.39 29.77
CA LYS A 558 2.17 -4.55 28.84
C LYS A 558 3.16 -5.36 28.00
N LEU A 559 2.66 -6.45 27.43
CA LEU A 559 3.45 -7.36 26.62
C LEU A 559 3.53 -6.91 25.16
N ASP A 560 4.65 -7.23 24.52
CA ASP A 560 4.83 -7.07 23.08
C ASP A 560 3.80 -7.89 22.32
N PHE A 561 3.11 -7.24 21.39
CA PHE A 561 2.07 -7.89 20.62
C PHE A 561 2.62 -9.05 19.80
N HIS A 562 3.70 -8.84 19.04
CA HIS A 562 4.23 -9.84 18.12
C HIS A 562 5.07 -10.90 18.82
N GLY A 563 5.95 -10.47 19.72
CA GLY A 563 6.81 -11.30 20.55
C GLY A 563 6.03 -12.27 21.42
N THR A 564 4.89 -11.86 21.97
CA THR A 564 4.02 -12.77 22.74
C THR A 564 3.49 -13.91 21.87
N PHE A 565 2.99 -13.62 20.66
CA PHE A 565 2.57 -14.68 19.73
C PHE A 565 3.74 -15.57 19.28
N ARG A 566 4.93 -14.99 19.07
CA ARG A 566 6.13 -15.76 18.68
C ARG A 566 6.62 -16.65 19.83
N ALA A 567 6.62 -16.15 21.06
CA ALA A 567 6.94 -16.93 22.27
C ALA A 567 5.97 -18.09 22.48
N LEU A 568 4.67 -17.88 22.25
CA LEU A 568 3.64 -18.94 22.33
C LEU A 568 3.88 -20.11 21.36
N THR A 569 4.72 -19.95 20.33
CA THR A 569 5.06 -21.07 19.43
C THR A 569 5.84 -22.19 20.13
N ALA A 570 6.49 -21.89 21.27
CA ALA A 570 7.18 -22.85 22.11
C ALA A 570 6.23 -23.68 23.00
N PHE A 571 4.98 -23.22 23.22
CA PHE A 571 4.04 -23.90 24.11
C PHE A 571 3.62 -25.28 23.60
N ARG A 572 3.58 -26.27 24.50
CA ARG A 572 3.08 -27.64 24.28
C ARG A 572 2.06 -27.99 25.38
N PRO A 573 0.90 -28.57 25.05
CA PRO A 573 -0.07 -28.99 26.08
C PRO A 573 0.52 -29.92 27.15
N GLY A 574 1.44 -30.82 26.76
CA GLY A 574 2.10 -31.77 27.66
C GLY A 574 2.83 -31.14 28.85
N VAL A 575 3.36 -29.92 28.68
CA VAL A 575 4.10 -29.17 29.72
C VAL A 575 3.22 -28.85 30.95
N LEU A 576 1.89 -28.83 30.79
CA LEU A 576 0.94 -28.66 31.91
C LEU A 576 0.62 -29.99 32.62
N LEU A 577 0.56 -31.09 31.87
CA LEU A 577 0.20 -32.42 32.40
C LEU A 577 1.36 -33.08 33.16
N GLU A 578 2.59 -32.86 32.72
CA GLU A 578 3.81 -33.37 33.39
C GLU A 578 4.03 -32.72 34.76
N ASN A 579 3.61 -31.47 34.94
CA ASN A 579 3.64 -30.77 36.23
C ASN A 579 2.51 -31.16 37.19
N ALA A 580 1.39 -31.67 36.71
CA ALA A 580 0.30 -32.16 37.56
C ALA A 580 0.59 -33.54 38.18
N ASN A 581 1.42 -34.36 37.52
CA ASN A 581 1.78 -35.71 37.95
C ASN A 581 3.07 -35.78 38.81
N SER A 582 3.86 -34.71 38.88
CA SER A 582 5.11 -34.64 39.66
C SER A 582 4.92 -34.24 41.14
N ALA A 583 3.68 -34.21 41.63
CA ALA A 583 3.38 -34.07 43.05
C ALA A 583 3.82 -35.28 43.91
N SER A 584 4.26 -36.38 43.29
CA SER A 584 4.95 -37.48 43.95
C SER A 584 6.30 -37.76 43.28
N GLU A 585 7.37 -37.46 44.03
CA GLU A 585 8.79 -37.72 43.74
C GLU A 585 9.44 -36.89 42.61
N SER A 586 10.46 -36.15 43.03
CA SER A 586 11.18 -35.11 42.30
C SER A 586 12.17 -35.66 41.27
N THR A 587 11.98 -35.27 40.01
CA THR A 587 13.11 -34.96 39.10
C THR A 587 13.12 -33.46 38.82
N LYS A 588 14.26 -32.80 39.11
CA LYS A 588 14.43 -31.34 39.04
C LYS A 588 14.38 -30.74 37.62
N SER A 589 14.24 -31.55 36.57
CA SER A 589 14.19 -31.07 35.17
C SER A 589 12.81 -30.61 34.71
N ASP A 590 11.71 -31.09 35.30
CA ASP A 590 10.42 -31.08 34.58
C ASP A 590 9.49 -29.92 34.99
N ALA A 591 9.66 -29.40 36.22
CA ALA A 591 9.13 -28.09 36.62
C ALA A 591 9.79 -26.92 35.86
N SER A 592 10.92 -27.18 35.18
CA SER A 592 11.71 -26.15 34.53
C SER A 592 11.14 -25.69 33.18
N ASP A 593 10.40 -26.54 32.44
CA ASP A 593 9.94 -26.20 31.09
C ASP A 593 8.74 -25.24 31.07
N LEU A 594 7.76 -25.44 31.96
CA LEU A 594 6.64 -24.49 32.11
C LEU A 594 7.15 -23.15 32.63
N ASP A 595 8.02 -23.17 33.65
CA ASP A 595 8.58 -21.95 34.21
C ASP A 595 9.46 -21.24 33.17
N ALA A 596 10.25 -21.96 32.36
CA ALA A 596 11.02 -21.37 31.26
C ALA A 596 10.12 -20.73 30.19
N LEU A 597 8.99 -21.36 29.83
CA LEU A 597 8.01 -20.76 28.92
C LEU A 597 7.38 -19.50 29.54
N LEU A 598 7.01 -19.54 30.82
CA LEU A 598 6.47 -18.38 31.51
C LEU A 598 7.50 -17.25 31.54
N GLU A 599 8.77 -17.53 31.82
CA GLU A 599 9.83 -16.53 31.71
C GLU A 599 9.96 -15.96 30.30
N LEU A 600 9.88 -16.79 29.27
CA LEU A 600 9.92 -16.35 27.87
C LEU A 600 8.75 -15.41 27.54
N LEU A 601 7.54 -15.71 28.05
CA LEU A 601 6.34 -14.87 27.88
C LEU A 601 6.45 -13.55 28.66
N LEU A 602 6.94 -13.60 29.90
CA LEU A 602 7.13 -12.42 30.75
C LEU A 602 8.26 -11.52 30.23
N ALA A 603 9.27 -12.08 29.57
CA ALA A 603 10.34 -11.34 28.90
C ALA A 603 9.84 -10.48 27.72
N GLN A 604 8.59 -10.67 27.29
CA GLN A 604 7.93 -9.80 26.30
C GLN A 604 7.41 -8.51 26.92
N ALA A 605 7.61 -8.24 28.21
CA ALA A 605 7.40 -6.91 28.78
C ALA A 605 8.67 -6.06 28.58
N PRO A 606 8.57 -4.81 28.06
CA PRO A 606 9.75 -3.95 27.89
C PRO A 606 10.46 -3.57 29.20
N ASP A 607 9.71 -3.53 30.31
CA ASP A 607 10.23 -3.28 31.65
C ASP A 607 9.78 -4.41 32.58
N THR A 608 10.57 -5.48 32.61
CA THR A 608 10.31 -6.66 33.44
C THR A 608 10.46 -6.38 34.93
N ALA A 609 11.14 -5.30 35.32
CA ALA A 609 11.32 -4.92 36.72
C ALA A 609 10.05 -4.32 37.35
N ARG A 610 9.16 -3.73 36.54
CA ARG A 610 7.86 -3.19 36.98
C ARG A 610 6.71 -4.19 36.90
N LEU A 611 6.95 -5.37 36.35
CA LEU A 611 5.93 -6.39 36.18
C LEU A 611 5.61 -7.07 37.52
N ASP A 612 4.32 -7.20 37.86
CA ASP A 612 3.88 -8.09 38.94
C ASP A 612 3.98 -9.54 38.45
N ARG A 613 5.17 -10.12 38.63
CA ARG A 613 5.52 -11.44 38.10
C ARG A 613 4.62 -12.55 38.65
N ALA A 614 4.27 -12.49 39.93
CA ALA A 614 3.44 -13.52 40.56
C ALA A 614 2.05 -13.55 39.92
N ARG A 615 1.42 -12.38 39.80
CA ARG A 615 0.12 -12.25 39.14
C ARG A 615 0.20 -12.61 37.65
N ALA A 616 1.20 -12.13 36.93
CA ALA A 616 1.36 -12.43 35.51
C ALA A 616 1.51 -13.94 35.25
N MET A 617 2.29 -14.65 36.08
CA MET A 617 2.42 -16.10 35.98
C MET A 617 1.10 -16.83 36.29
N GLU A 618 0.33 -16.38 37.29
CA GLU A 618 -0.99 -16.94 37.59
C GLU A 618 -1.96 -16.79 36.43
N ASP A 619 -2.07 -15.56 35.90
CA ASP A 619 -2.93 -15.23 34.78
C ASP A 619 -2.57 -16.05 33.52
N TRP A 620 -1.27 -16.20 33.23
CA TRP A 620 -0.78 -17.02 32.13
C TRP A 620 -1.09 -18.51 32.31
N ARG A 621 -0.88 -19.08 33.50
CA ARG A 621 -1.21 -20.48 33.77
C ARG A 621 -2.70 -20.75 33.54
N ALA A 622 -3.56 -19.85 34.00
CA ALA A 622 -5.01 -19.95 33.80
C ALA A 622 -5.39 -19.95 32.31
N TRP A 623 -4.80 -19.05 31.51
CA TRP A 623 -5.08 -18.99 30.08
C TRP A 623 -4.49 -20.18 29.30
N LEU A 624 -3.27 -20.60 29.63
CA LEU A 624 -2.61 -21.75 28.97
C LEU A 624 -3.38 -23.06 29.21
N ASP A 625 -4.02 -23.25 30.37
CA ASP A 625 -4.90 -24.40 30.63
C ASP A 625 -6.10 -24.43 29.67
N VAL A 626 -6.76 -23.29 29.42
CA VAL A 626 -7.87 -23.19 28.46
C VAL A 626 -7.37 -23.46 27.04
N TYR A 627 -6.22 -22.89 26.67
CA TYR A 627 -5.63 -23.07 25.36
C TYR A 627 -5.16 -24.52 25.11
N ALA A 628 -4.56 -25.18 26.10
CA ALA A 628 -4.18 -26.59 26.02
C ALA A 628 -5.38 -27.49 25.72
N ARG A 629 -6.47 -27.34 26.48
CA ARG A 629 -7.71 -28.11 26.24
C ARG A 629 -8.26 -27.88 24.85
N ARG A 630 -8.17 -26.64 24.33
CA ARG A 630 -8.59 -26.33 22.97
C ARG A 630 -7.73 -27.05 21.92
N ILE A 631 -6.42 -27.08 22.11
CA ILE A 631 -5.48 -27.79 21.22
C ILE A 631 -5.76 -29.30 21.25
N GLU A 632 -5.95 -29.88 22.44
CA GLU A 632 -6.23 -31.31 22.62
C GLU A 632 -7.51 -31.75 21.91
N ARG A 633 -8.58 -30.93 21.96
CA ARG A 633 -9.84 -31.20 21.25
C ARG A 633 -9.68 -31.40 19.75
N GLU A 634 -8.71 -30.74 19.13
CA GLU A 634 -8.43 -30.88 17.69
C GLU A 634 -7.13 -31.63 17.40
N GLY A 635 -6.56 -32.35 18.38
CA GLY A 635 -5.31 -33.06 18.20
C GLY A 635 -5.34 -34.06 17.03
N GLY A 636 -6.51 -34.66 16.77
CA GLY A 636 -6.73 -35.54 15.62
C GLY A 636 -6.56 -34.86 14.25
N GLU A 637 -6.71 -33.54 14.16
CA GLU A 637 -6.55 -32.77 12.91
C GLU A 637 -5.07 -32.53 12.56
N TRP A 638 -4.18 -32.72 13.52
CA TRP A 638 -2.74 -32.60 13.33
C TRP A 638 -2.07 -33.95 13.01
N ALA A 639 -2.69 -35.06 13.41
CA ALA A 639 -2.16 -36.40 13.23
C ALA A 639 -2.54 -36.98 11.86
N SER A 640 -1.72 -36.70 10.84
CA SER A 640 -1.73 -37.45 9.57
C SER A 640 -0.49 -38.36 9.49
N GLY A 641 -0.43 -39.35 10.38
CA GLY A 641 0.79 -40.14 10.63
C GLY A 641 1.08 -40.22 12.13
N GLU A 642 1.83 -41.22 12.56
CA GLU A 642 1.92 -41.72 13.94
C GLU A 642 2.51 -40.73 15.00
N GLY A 643 1.81 -40.50 16.12
CA GLY A 643 2.39 -40.04 17.41
C GLY A 643 2.24 -38.55 17.81
N VAL A 644 2.16 -38.28 19.12
CA VAL A 644 1.96 -36.93 19.72
C VAL A 644 3.13 -35.97 19.45
N GLY A 645 4.37 -36.48 19.38
CA GLY A 645 5.56 -35.68 19.07
C GLY A 645 5.55 -35.09 17.65
N GLU A 646 4.84 -35.73 16.71
CA GLU A 646 4.68 -35.21 15.35
C GLU A 646 3.68 -34.04 15.31
N MET A 647 2.60 -34.11 16.08
CA MET A 647 1.61 -33.03 16.21
C MET A 647 2.24 -31.73 16.72
N ASP A 648 3.01 -31.80 17.80
CA ASP A 648 3.63 -30.62 18.40
C ASP A 648 4.62 -29.95 17.45
N ALA A 649 5.46 -30.74 16.76
CA ALA A 649 6.37 -30.23 15.74
C ALA A 649 5.62 -29.59 14.56
N GLN A 650 4.53 -30.21 14.09
CA GLN A 650 3.68 -29.64 13.03
C GLN A 650 3.02 -28.33 13.48
N ARG A 651 2.46 -28.27 14.70
CA ARG A 651 1.85 -27.05 15.25
C ARG A 651 2.88 -25.93 15.39
N THR A 652 4.08 -26.24 15.86
CA THR A 652 5.19 -25.28 15.95
C THR A 652 5.51 -24.65 14.61
N ARG A 653 5.67 -25.49 13.57
CA ARG A 653 5.96 -25.01 12.21
C ARG A 653 4.83 -24.12 11.70
N ALA A 654 3.57 -24.51 11.92
CA ALA A 654 2.41 -23.72 11.53
C ALA A 654 2.34 -22.38 12.30
N ALA A 655 2.63 -22.39 13.60
CA ALA A 655 2.63 -21.20 14.45
C ALA A 655 3.76 -20.24 14.04
N ARG A 656 4.98 -20.73 13.80
CA ARG A 656 6.11 -19.92 13.31
C ARG A 656 5.81 -19.34 11.92
N ALA A 657 5.14 -20.09 11.04
CA ALA A 657 4.74 -19.60 9.72
C ALA A 657 3.61 -18.55 9.74
N ALA A 658 2.92 -18.39 10.88
CA ALA A 658 1.83 -17.41 11.06
C ALA A 658 2.21 -16.22 11.96
N ASN A 659 3.30 -16.32 12.73
CA ASN A 659 3.70 -15.30 13.70
C ASN A 659 5.08 -14.76 13.33
N PRO A 660 5.19 -13.50 12.89
CA PRO A 660 6.46 -12.95 12.42
C PRO A 660 7.49 -12.88 13.56
N ARG A 661 8.74 -13.19 13.24
CA ARG A 661 9.92 -12.95 14.08
C ARG A 661 10.44 -11.53 13.89
N PHE A 662 10.46 -11.03 12.65
CA PHE A 662 10.82 -9.65 12.34
C PHE A 662 9.57 -8.82 12.07
N VAL A 663 9.51 -7.63 12.66
CA VAL A 663 8.45 -6.65 12.48
C VAL A 663 9.11 -5.32 12.15
N LEU A 664 8.59 -4.62 11.16
CA LEU A 664 9.10 -3.32 10.74
C LEU A 664 8.68 -2.22 11.74
N ARG A 665 9.30 -2.23 12.91
CA ARG A 665 9.02 -1.30 14.02
C ARG A 665 9.51 0.11 13.71
N GLN A 666 8.94 1.09 14.41
CA GLN A 666 9.26 2.51 14.17
C GLN A 666 10.72 2.85 14.47
N TRP A 667 11.33 2.25 15.49
CA TRP A 667 12.73 2.47 15.82
C TRP A 667 13.67 1.93 14.73
N VAL A 668 13.33 0.76 14.13
CA VAL A 668 14.08 0.18 13.01
C VAL A 668 14.04 1.14 11.83
N LEU A 669 12.86 1.66 11.48
CA LEU A 669 12.70 2.64 10.41
C LEU A 669 13.56 3.88 10.66
N GLN A 670 13.53 4.43 11.87
CA GLN A 670 14.30 5.62 12.21
C GLN A 670 15.81 5.40 12.05
N GLU A 671 16.30 4.23 12.46
CA GLU A 671 17.71 3.91 12.36
C GLU A 671 18.14 3.69 10.90
N VAL A 672 17.37 2.94 10.11
CA VAL A 672 17.64 2.71 8.69
C VAL A 672 17.65 4.01 7.91
N ILE A 673 16.65 4.87 8.13
CA ILE A 673 16.55 6.19 7.49
C ILE A 673 17.81 7.02 7.81
N ALA A 674 18.21 7.08 9.09
CA ALA A 674 19.39 7.82 9.50
C ALA A 674 20.68 7.31 8.84
N VAL A 675 20.80 6.00 8.62
CA VAL A 675 21.95 5.43 7.89
C VAL A 675 21.88 5.80 6.40
N VAL A 676 20.72 5.66 5.75
CA VAL A 676 20.51 5.98 4.32
C VAL A 676 20.81 7.44 4.02
N GLU A 677 20.43 8.37 4.90
CA GLU A 677 20.66 9.80 4.74
C GLU A 677 22.12 10.22 4.99
N LYS A 678 22.84 9.49 5.87
CA LYS A 678 24.21 9.85 6.26
C LYS A 678 25.29 9.23 5.39
N ASP A 679 25.10 7.98 4.97
CA ASP A 679 26.06 7.20 4.19
C ASP A 679 25.29 6.38 3.17
N THR A 680 25.23 6.87 1.93
CA THR A 680 24.42 6.24 0.89
C THR A 680 24.92 4.85 0.50
N ALA A 681 26.24 4.61 0.53
CA ALA A 681 26.81 3.31 0.16
C ALA A 681 26.46 2.24 1.20
N ARG A 682 26.67 2.54 2.49
CA ARG A 682 26.23 1.66 3.58
C ARG A 682 24.71 1.57 3.65
N GLY A 683 24.03 2.69 3.43
CA GLY A 683 22.58 2.83 3.47
C GLY A 683 21.87 1.89 2.50
N ARG A 684 22.39 1.74 1.27
CA ARG A 684 21.84 0.79 0.27
C ARG A 684 21.83 -0.65 0.80
N ARG A 685 22.92 -1.11 1.40
CA ARG A 685 23.04 -2.48 1.94
C ARG A 685 22.14 -2.72 3.14
N VAL A 686 22.12 -1.77 4.08
CA VAL A 686 21.24 -1.83 5.27
C VAL A 686 19.77 -1.82 4.85
N LEU A 687 19.40 -0.94 3.92
CA LEU A 687 18.05 -0.87 3.38
C LEU A 687 17.65 -2.18 2.68
N ALA A 688 18.55 -2.74 1.86
CA ALA A 688 18.32 -4.03 1.20
C ALA A 688 18.15 -5.17 2.21
N LYS A 689 18.91 -5.18 3.31
CA LYS A 689 18.81 -6.20 4.36
C LYS A 689 17.52 -6.10 5.14
N VAL A 690 17.12 -4.90 5.54
CA VAL A 690 15.85 -4.68 6.23
C VAL A 690 14.66 -5.00 5.32
N LEU A 691 14.75 -4.67 4.03
CA LEU A 691 13.76 -5.11 3.06
C LEU A 691 13.70 -6.65 2.98
N HIS A 692 14.85 -7.32 2.95
CA HIS A 692 14.90 -8.78 2.91
C HIS A 692 14.25 -9.42 4.15
N MET A 693 14.52 -8.88 5.35
CA MET A 693 13.87 -9.31 6.58
C MET A 693 12.35 -9.01 6.55
N ALA A 694 11.95 -7.83 6.05
CA ALA A 694 10.54 -7.44 5.91
C ALA A 694 9.77 -8.33 4.92
N CYS A 695 10.42 -8.78 3.85
CA CYS A 695 9.87 -9.71 2.86
C CYS A 695 9.80 -11.16 3.35
N ASN A 696 10.58 -11.51 4.39
CA ASN A 696 10.65 -12.84 4.97
C ASN A 696 10.47 -12.78 6.50
N PRO A 697 9.37 -12.22 7.01
CA PRO A 697 9.28 -11.82 8.41
C PRO A 697 9.15 -13.02 9.37
N PHE A 698 8.89 -14.21 8.86
CA PHE A 698 8.66 -15.44 9.64
C PHE A 698 9.91 -16.29 9.88
N GLU A 699 10.99 -16.01 9.13
CA GLU A 699 12.27 -16.72 9.23
C GLU A 699 12.90 -16.55 10.63
N PRO A 700 13.73 -17.49 11.08
CA PRO A 700 14.32 -17.50 12.43
C PRO A 700 15.48 -16.49 12.58
N TRP A 701 15.23 -15.23 12.21
CA TRP A 701 16.21 -14.13 12.23
C TRP A 701 16.94 -13.98 13.56
N GLY A 702 18.25 -13.72 13.48
CA GLY A 702 19.13 -13.54 14.62
C GLY A 702 19.29 -14.80 15.47
N GLY A 703 19.48 -15.95 14.82
CA GLY A 703 19.72 -17.25 15.45
C GLY A 703 18.64 -17.64 16.46
N GLU A 704 17.36 -17.53 16.11
CA GLU A 704 16.24 -17.77 17.06
C GLU A 704 16.34 -19.11 17.80
N ASP A 705 16.91 -20.14 17.18
CA ASP A 705 17.02 -21.48 17.76
C ASP A 705 18.25 -21.66 18.68
N THR A 706 19.15 -20.68 18.81
CA THR A 706 20.38 -20.73 19.66
C THR A 706 20.28 -19.91 20.96
N ILE A 707 19.07 -19.43 21.32
CA ILE A 707 18.83 -18.53 22.46
C ILE A 707 19.30 -19.13 23.82
N GLY A 708 19.45 -20.46 23.94
CA GLY A 708 19.90 -21.15 25.15
C GLY A 708 21.42 -21.21 25.37
N ASP A 709 22.23 -21.04 24.32
CA ASP A 709 23.69 -21.26 24.36
C ASP A 709 24.50 -19.97 24.60
N GLY A 710 23.81 -18.83 24.73
CA GLY A 710 24.39 -17.50 24.89
C GLY A 710 24.78 -16.82 23.57
N ASP A 711 24.92 -15.49 23.56
CA ASP A 711 25.28 -14.70 22.37
C ASP A 711 26.71 -14.96 21.84
N GLY A 712 27.45 -15.90 22.43
CA GLY A 712 28.85 -16.19 22.11
C GLY A 712 29.08 -16.94 20.80
N GLU A 713 28.06 -17.61 20.27
CA GLU A 713 28.12 -18.37 19.01
C GLU A 713 27.61 -17.60 17.78
N LEU A 714 26.92 -16.47 17.99
CA LEU A 714 26.40 -15.66 16.88
C LEU A 714 27.48 -14.78 16.25
N ASP A 715 27.44 -14.68 14.93
CA ASP A 715 28.26 -13.70 14.23
C ASP A 715 27.77 -12.24 14.45
N ALA A 716 28.45 -11.27 13.85
CA ALA A 716 28.08 -9.86 14.02
C ALA A 716 26.74 -9.51 13.35
N GLU A 717 26.43 -10.13 12.21
CA GLU A 717 25.21 -9.88 11.45
C GLU A 717 24.00 -10.50 12.18
N GLU A 718 24.11 -11.74 12.64
CA GLU A 718 23.06 -12.43 13.40
C GLU A 718 22.73 -11.70 14.70
N ARG A 719 23.74 -11.16 15.40
CA ARG A 719 23.49 -10.34 16.61
C ARG A 719 22.71 -9.08 16.29
N GLU A 720 23.01 -8.45 15.16
CA GLU A 720 22.32 -7.24 14.74
C GLU A 720 20.89 -7.54 14.26
N GLU A 721 20.68 -8.64 13.54
CA GLU A 721 19.34 -9.14 13.21
C GLU A 721 18.52 -9.42 14.49
N ARG A 722 19.14 -10.05 15.49
CA ARG A 722 18.50 -10.33 16.79
C ARG A 722 18.06 -9.03 17.47
N ARG A 723 18.87 -7.98 17.41
CA ARG A 723 18.51 -6.65 17.92
C ARG A 723 17.33 -6.07 17.15
N PHE A 724 17.32 -6.17 15.82
CA PHE A 724 16.24 -5.69 14.94
C PHE A 724 14.90 -6.42 15.16
N CYS A 725 14.93 -7.65 15.66
CA CYS A 725 13.72 -8.38 16.08
C CYS A 725 13.17 -7.96 17.45
N GLY A 726 13.93 -7.20 18.25
CA GLY A 726 13.57 -6.78 19.61
C GLY A 726 12.92 -5.40 19.71
N PHE A 727 12.84 -4.88 20.93
CA PHE A 727 12.24 -3.57 21.25
C PHE A 727 13.07 -2.36 20.82
N GLY A 728 14.37 -2.56 20.57
CA GLY A 728 15.30 -1.44 20.41
C GLY A 728 15.31 -0.54 21.64
N ASP A 729 15.41 0.77 21.41
CA ASP A 729 15.33 1.77 22.47
C ASP A 729 13.90 1.93 23.00
N THR A 730 13.67 1.62 24.27
CA THR A 730 12.34 1.69 24.89
C THR A 730 11.73 3.09 24.92
N ARG A 731 12.53 4.14 24.73
CA ARG A 731 12.03 5.53 24.56
C ARG A 731 11.25 5.73 23.27
N MET A 732 11.41 4.84 22.30
CA MET A 732 10.71 4.86 21.01
C MET A 732 9.39 4.06 21.05
N LEU A 733 9.05 3.42 22.17
CA LEU A 733 7.80 2.68 22.29
C LEU A 733 6.60 3.62 22.17
N GLY A 734 5.74 3.34 21.20
CA GLY A 734 4.60 4.18 20.89
C GLY A 734 4.95 5.52 20.24
N PHE A 735 6.15 5.62 19.66
CA PHE A 735 6.57 6.79 18.90
C PHE A 735 5.60 7.09 17.75
N GLN A 736 5.03 8.29 17.77
CA GLN A 736 4.17 8.79 16.72
C GLN A 736 5.01 9.47 15.65
N CYS A 737 4.91 9.01 14.41
CA CYS A 737 5.67 9.61 13.33
C CYS A 737 4.97 10.87 12.80
N SER A 738 5.79 11.85 12.39
CA SER A 738 5.28 12.99 11.66
C SER A 738 4.85 12.58 10.26
N CYS A 739 3.63 12.96 9.88
CA CYS A 739 3.14 12.96 8.50
C CYS A 739 3.89 13.91 7.59
N SER A 740 4.85 14.72 8.09
CA SER A 740 5.48 15.76 7.27
C SER A 740 6.07 15.11 6.04
N SER A 741 5.37 15.33 4.95
CA SER A 741 5.53 14.67 3.67
C SER A 741 5.54 15.76 2.66
#